data_AF-A0A2V6ZMB7-F1
#
_entry.id   AF-A0A2V6ZMB7-F1
#
_cell.length_a   1.000
_cell.length_b   1.000
_cell.length_c   1.000
_cell.angle_alpha   90.00
_cell.angle_beta   90.00
_cell.angle_gamma   90.00
#
_symmetry.space_group_name_H-M   'P 1'
#
loop_
_entity.id
_entity.type
_entity.pdbx_description
1 polymer ?
#
loop_
_entity_poly.entity_id
_entity_poly.type
_entity_poly.pdbx_seq_one_letter_code
_entity_poly.pdbx_strand_id
1 'polypeptide(L)'
;MAVTTFVAFVPSLQNHFVDWDDPDNFITNPYYRGLGWTQLTWMWTTLLLGHYVPLTWMTLGLDYLTWGMNPAGYHLTNVLLHSANAILVYLVALRLLRAAIPAAMTVDLLAWRLSAAFAALLFAVHPLRVESVAWVTERRDVLSGLFYLLTILAYLRDAEVAIDVRIRRRLWYWVSLGCFLLALLSKAITVTLPIVLIVLDVYPLRRLGGDAGDWWSPRARRRWAEKVPFVLASAAVIPVALVAARSGANLVSMAGFGVPERVVISLYGLTFYLWKTVLPLELSPFYALKIPIVPLSAPYLVGGIVTAVVTALAILVRRRWPAPGAAWLVYVVTLLPVSGIFQNGPQISADRYSYLPSLSVAMVGGAGLLASWRAWRGPGRSRSIACVMTGAGVLVVTVLVALTWKQVTVWHDPERLWSHALAIAPSSVVHSHLGYVRRQQGRLDEAIEHYRTASSMRPGAADLQIDWGNVLAQQGMLGAAIDRYREALRLMPDGAAPHYHWGNALLRAGRPEEAIAHYREAVRIDPTDAEAQNSWGRALAQQGKWEEAIAKYREALRLRPHSVPHYNWGNALFAAGRLEEAISHYRETVRIDPNAAEAYNNWGRALAQQGKWAEAITRYRDALRIKPEYPLASSNLDQALSRAGQAPTR
;
A
#
# COMPACT_ATOMS: atom_id res chain seq x y z
N MET A 1 1.36 23.83 -14.30
CA MET A 1 0.52 22.92 -13.48
C MET A 1 0.86 21.49 -13.79
N ALA A 2 0.17 20.82 -14.74
CA ALA A 2 0.41 19.41 -15.04
C ALA A 2 1.86 19.10 -15.41
N VAL A 3 2.49 19.92 -16.26
CA VAL A 3 3.91 19.76 -16.60
C VAL A 3 4.80 19.91 -15.36
N THR A 4 4.57 20.92 -14.53
CA THR A 4 5.34 21.14 -13.30
C THR A 4 5.19 19.98 -12.31
N THR A 5 3.97 19.47 -12.14
CA THR A 5 3.69 18.29 -11.31
C THR A 5 4.37 17.06 -11.89
N PHE A 6 4.23 16.80 -13.19
CA PHE A 6 4.90 15.68 -13.86
C PHE A 6 6.42 15.74 -13.65
N VAL A 7 7.04 16.90 -13.89
CA VAL A 7 8.48 17.12 -13.70
C VAL A 7 8.88 16.86 -12.25
N ALA A 8 8.10 17.30 -11.25
CA ALA A 8 8.43 17.04 -9.84
C ALA A 8 8.48 15.55 -9.48
N PHE A 9 7.73 14.69 -10.19
CA PHE A 9 7.66 13.25 -9.92
C PHE A 9 8.31 12.36 -10.98
N VAL A 10 8.85 12.92 -12.08
CA VAL A 10 9.45 12.11 -13.14
C VAL A 10 10.53 11.12 -12.68
N PRO A 11 11.31 11.37 -11.58
CA PRO A 11 12.26 10.37 -11.10
C PRO A 11 11.61 9.05 -10.67
N SER A 12 10.31 9.04 -10.32
CA SER A 12 9.61 7.82 -9.89
C SER A 12 9.50 6.79 -11.00
N LEU A 13 9.65 7.19 -12.26
CA LEU A 13 9.65 6.27 -13.40
C LEU A 13 10.85 5.31 -13.39
N GLN A 14 11.90 5.63 -12.61
CA GLN A 14 13.07 4.78 -12.41
C GLN A 14 12.96 3.90 -11.17
N ASN A 15 11.91 4.05 -10.36
CA ASN A 15 11.74 3.29 -9.12
C ASN A 15 11.32 1.84 -9.41
N HIS A 16 11.68 0.97 -8.48
CA HIS A 16 11.25 -0.42 -8.43
C HIS A 16 10.07 -0.60 -7.45
N PHE A 17 9.47 -1.78 -7.45
CA PHE A 17 8.58 -2.19 -6.37
C PHE A 17 9.36 -2.24 -5.04
N VAL A 18 8.75 -1.73 -3.96
CA VAL A 18 9.36 -1.66 -2.63
C VAL A 18 8.78 -2.73 -1.70
N ASP A 19 9.61 -3.31 -0.83
CA ASP A 19 9.25 -4.43 0.06
C ASP A 19 8.49 -3.98 1.33
N TRP A 20 7.48 -3.14 1.11
CA TRP A 20 6.47 -2.81 2.11
C TRP A 20 5.28 -3.75 1.98
N ASP A 21 4.47 -3.55 0.94
CA ASP A 21 3.33 -4.40 0.58
C ASP A 21 3.29 -4.76 -0.91
N ASP A 22 4.16 -4.18 -1.74
CA ASP A 22 4.25 -4.50 -3.16
C ASP A 22 4.52 -6.00 -3.41
N PRO A 23 5.29 -6.73 -2.55
CA PRO A 23 5.41 -8.18 -2.70
C PRO A 23 4.05 -8.90 -2.70
N ASP A 24 3.20 -8.59 -1.72
CA ASP A 24 1.88 -9.21 -1.57
C ASP A 24 0.85 -8.66 -2.56
N ASN A 25 0.96 -7.38 -2.94
CA ASN A 25 0.04 -6.78 -3.88
C ASN A 25 0.33 -7.17 -5.33
N PHE A 26 1.61 -7.28 -5.71
CA PHE A 26 2.04 -7.36 -7.11
C PHE A 26 2.90 -8.58 -7.43
N ILE A 27 3.91 -8.89 -6.60
CA ILE A 27 4.92 -9.91 -6.97
C ILE A 27 4.36 -11.32 -6.83
N THR A 28 3.71 -11.63 -5.70
CA THR A 28 3.20 -12.97 -5.38
C THR A 28 1.72 -13.14 -5.71
N ASN A 29 1.00 -12.05 -6.00
CA ASN A 29 -0.44 -12.07 -6.25
C ASN A 29 -0.79 -12.25 -7.73
N PRO A 30 -1.31 -13.41 -8.16
CA PRO A 30 -1.75 -13.61 -9.54
C PRO A 30 -3.14 -13.03 -9.83
N TYR A 31 -3.93 -12.68 -8.81
CA TYR A 31 -5.36 -12.39 -8.98
C TYR A 31 -5.67 -10.99 -9.48
N TYR A 32 -4.73 -10.04 -9.41
CA TYR A 32 -4.90 -8.72 -10.03
C TYR A 32 -4.45 -8.70 -11.51
N ARG A 33 -3.74 -9.74 -11.97
CA ARG A 33 -3.03 -9.80 -13.25
C ARG A 33 -3.97 -10.05 -14.44
N GLY A 34 -4.85 -9.09 -14.70
CA GLY A 34 -5.79 -9.12 -15.82
C GLY A 34 -7.19 -8.63 -15.43
N LEU A 35 -8.11 -8.67 -16.40
CA LEU A 35 -9.51 -8.22 -16.24
C LEU A 35 -10.51 -9.31 -16.68
N GLY A 36 -10.12 -10.58 -16.59
CA GLY A 36 -11.03 -11.71 -16.80
C GLY A 36 -12.02 -11.87 -15.65
N TRP A 37 -13.02 -12.75 -15.83
CA TRP A 37 -14.08 -12.95 -14.83
C TRP A 37 -13.55 -13.36 -13.45
N THR A 38 -12.53 -14.23 -13.42
CA THR A 38 -11.88 -14.65 -12.17
C THR A 38 -11.21 -13.47 -11.46
N GLN A 39 -10.45 -12.64 -12.19
CA GLN A 39 -9.81 -11.46 -11.63
C GLN A 39 -10.85 -10.46 -11.14
N LEU A 40 -11.85 -10.12 -11.96
CA LEU A 40 -12.91 -9.18 -11.58
C LEU A 40 -13.68 -9.65 -10.35
N THR A 41 -14.03 -10.94 -10.26
CA THR A 41 -14.70 -11.50 -9.08
C THR A 41 -13.83 -11.33 -7.84
N TRP A 42 -12.53 -11.61 -7.94
CA TRP A 42 -11.59 -11.40 -6.84
C TRP A 42 -11.50 -9.92 -6.45
N MET A 43 -11.35 -9.00 -7.41
CA MET A 43 -11.24 -7.56 -7.15
C MET A 43 -12.44 -7.01 -6.37
N TRP A 44 -13.64 -7.54 -6.61
CA TRP A 44 -14.89 -7.13 -5.96
C TRP A 44 -15.19 -7.84 -4.63
N THR A 45 -14.43 -8.86 -4.26
CA THR A 45 -14.66 -9.66 -3.04
C THR A 45 -13.47 -9.69 -2.08
N THR A 46 -12.27 -9.37 -2.56
CA THR A 46 -11.04 -9.39 -1.77
C THR A 46 -11.00 -8.29 -0.70
N LEU A 47 -10.42 -8.64 0.44
CA LEU A 47 -10.08 -7.73 1.55
C LEU A 47 -8.57 -7.76 1.81
N LEU A 48 -7.76 -8.07 0.77
CA LEU A 48 -6.30 -8.20 0.87
C LEU A 48 -5.68 -7.01 1.61
N LEU A 49 -4.80 -7.33 2.58
CA LEU A 49 -4.14 -6.36 3.46
C LEU A 49 -5.12 -5.39 4.16
N GLY A 50 -6.35 -5.83 4.38
CA GLY A 50 -7.39 -5.10 5.10
C GLY A 50 -8.01 -3.94 4.33
N HIS A 51 -8.07 -4.04 3.00
CA HIS A 51 -8.61 -2.98 2.14
C HIS A 51 -9.68 -3.50 1.17
N TYR A 52 -10.80 -2.77 1.10
CA TYR A 52 -11.80 -2.95 0.04
C TYR A 52 -11.68 -1.81 -0.98
N VAL A 53 -11.03 -2.08 -2.12
CA VAL A 53 -10.66 -1.08 -3.14
C VAL A 53 -10.81 -1.62 -4.58
N PRO A 54 -12.00 -2.13 -4.97
CA PRO A 54 -12.20 -2.83 -6.24
C PRO A 54 -11.81 -1.99 -7.46
N LEU A 55 -12.12 -0.69 -7.47
CA LEU A 55 -11.79 0.17 -8.61
C LEU A 55 -10.27 0.37 -8.75
N THR A 56 -9.58 0.51 -7.61
CA THR A 56 -8.11 0.57 -7.60
C THR A 56 -7.52 -0.71 -8.19
N TRP A 57 -8.00 -1.88 -7.78
CA TRP A 57 -7.54 -3.14 -8.35
C TRP A 57 -7.78 -3.25 -9.86
N MET A 58 -8.94 -2.81 -10.35
CA MET A 58 -9.22 -2.81 -11.79
C MET A 58 -8.23 -1.93 -12.56
N THR A 59 -7.86 -0.76 -12.02
CA THR A 59 -6.85 0.10 -12.65
C THR A 59 -5.44 -0.49 -12.58
N LEU A 60 -5.11 -1.26 -11.55
CA LEU A 60 -3.83 -1.99 -11.46
C LEU A 60 -3.81 -3.18 -12.43
N GLY A 61 -4.94 -3.87 -12.60
CA GLY A 61 -5.09 -4.94 -13.59
C GLY A 61 -4.98 -4.43 -15.03
N LEU A 62 -5.48 -3.22 -15.31
CA LEU A 62 -5.26 -2.56 -16.59
C LEU A 62 -3.77 -2.30 -16.83
N ASP A 63 -3.04 -1.82 -15.82
CA ASP A 63 -1.60 -1.62 -15.93
C ASP A 63 -0.83 -2.91 -16.15
N TYR A 64 -1.24 -4.01 -15.53
CA TYR A 64 -0.63 -5.31 -15.80
C TYR A 64 -0.83 -5.72 -17.27
N LEU A 65 -2.02 -5.49 -17.84
CA LEU A 65 -2.30 -5.80 -19.24
C LEU A 65 -1.47 -4.94 -20.21
N THR A 66 -1.15 -3.70 -19.84
CA THR A 66 -0.39 -2.78 -20.70
C THR A 66 1.12 -2.86 -20.51
N TRP A 67 1.58 -3.08 -19.28
CA TRP A 67 2.99 -2.96 -18.89
C TRP A 67 3.60 -4.26 -18.33
N GLY A 68 2.80 -5.30 -18.10
CA GLY A 68 3.24 -6.51 -17.40
C GLY A 68 3.71 -6.20 -15.99
N MET A 69 4.87 -6.75 -15.60
CA MET A 69 5.52 -6.49 -14.31
C MET A 69 6.56 -5.36 -14.37
N ASN A 70 6.53 -4.49 -15.40
CA ASN A 70 7.44 -3.35 -15.48
C ASN A 70 6.98 -2.21 -14.54
N PRO A 71 7.70 -1.90 -13.45
CA PRO A 71 7.28 -0.88 -12.46
C PRO A 71 7.10 0.51 -13.05
N ALA A 72 7.89 0.88 -14.06
CA ALA A 72 7.87 2.21 -14.67
C ALA A 72 6.47 2.59 -15.20
N GLY A 73 5.73 1.62 -15.75
CA GLY A 73 4.36 1.82 -16.22
C GLY A 73 3.38 2.14 -15.09
N TYR A 74 3.52 1.48 -13.94
CA TYR A 74 2.68 1.71 -12.77
C TYR A 74 2.94 3.09 -12.14
N HIS A 75 4.21 3.48 -12.06
CA HIS A 75 4.59 4.82 -11.61
C HIS A 75 4.09 5.89 -12.58
N LEU A 76 4.19 5.66 -13.91
CA LEU A 76 3.67 6.58 -14.93
C LEU A 76 2.17 6.82 -14.76
N THR A 77 1.37 5.76 -14.60
CA THR A 77 -0.07 5.88 -14.36
C THR A 77 -0.36 6.71 -13.10
N ASN A 78 0.36 6.49 -12.00
CA ASN A 78 0.20 7.29 -10.78
C ASN A 78 0.55 8.78 -11.00
N VAL A 79 1.66 9.08 -11.69
CA VAL A 79 2.09 10.46 -11.99
C VAL A 79 1.09 11.17 -12.91
N LEU A 80 0.53 10.47 -13.89
CA LEU A 80 -0.49 11.01 -14.78
C LEU A 80 -1.80 11.30 -14.03
N LEU A 81 -2.26 10.38 -13.18
CA LEU A 81 -3.41 10.59 -12.31
C LEU A 81 -3.20 11.79 -11.38
N HIS A 82 -2.01 11.91 -10.77
CA HIS A 82 -1.72 13.06 -9.90
C HIS A 82 -1.63 14.38 -10.68
N SER A 83 -1.08 14.36 -11.90
CA SER A 83 -1.03 15.53 -12.79
C SER A 83 -2.43 15.98 -13.20
N ALA A 84 -3.35 15.03 -13.44
CA ALA A 84 -4.77 15.33 -13.65
C ALA A 84 -5.41 15.93 -12.38
N ASN A 85 -5.09 15.40 -11.20
CA ASN A 85 -5.55 15.97 -9.93
C ASN A 85 -5.07 17.42 -9.76
N ALA A 86 -3.84 17.75 -10.13
CA ALA A 86 -3.34 19.13 -10.09
C ALA A 86 -4.19 20.09 -10.95
N ILE A 87 -4.64 19.64 -12.12
CA ILE A 87 -5.58 20.41 -12.97
C ILE A 87 -6.92 20.55 -12.26
N LEU A 88 -7.48 19.48 -11.70
CA LEU A 88 -8.76 19.53 -11.01
C LEU A 88 -8.71 20.43 -9.78
N VAL A 89 -7.64 20.41 -9.00
CA VAL A 89 -7.43 21.33 -7.87
C VAL A 89 -7.44 22.77 -8.35
N TYR A 90 -6.79 23.08 -9.47
CA TYR A 90 -6.83 24.41 -10.06
C TYR A 90 -8.27 24.82 -10.44
N LEU A 91 -9.03 23.94 -11.09
CA LEU A 91 -10.42 24.22 -11.49
C LEU A 91 -11.37 24.39 -10.31
N VAL A 92 -11.17 23.62 -9.23
CA VAL A 92 -11.90 23.76 -7.96
C VAL A 92 -11.51 25.06 -7.27
N ALA A 93 -10.21 25.37 -7.19
CA ALA A 93 -9.69 26.59 -6.58
C ALA A 93 -10.23 27.84 -7.27
N LEU A 94 -10.30 27.87 -8.60
CA LEU A 94 -10.92 28.97 -9.35
C LEU A 94 -12.34 29.24 -8.86
N ARG A 95 -13.17 28.20 -8.73
CA ARG A 95 -14.58 28.35 -8.30
C ARG A 95 -14.71 28.74 -6.84
N LEU A 96 -13.97 28.06 -5.95
CA LEU A 96 -14.04 28.33 -4.52
C LEU A 96 -13.52 29.73 -4.17
N LEU A 97 -12.37 30.12 -4.73
CA LEU A 97 -11.84 31.48 -4.55
C LEU A 97 -12.78 32.50 -5.16
N ARG A 98 -13.47 32.21 -6.28
CA ARG A 98 -14.47 33.13 -6.85
C ARG A 98 -15.67 33.31 -5.93
N ALA A 99 -16.23 32.22 -5.40
CA ALA A 99 -17.38 32.21 -4.51
C ALA A 99 -17.09 32.87 -3.14
N ALA A 100 -15.83 32.81 -2.69
CA ALA A 100 -15.40 33.46 -1.45
C ALA A 100 -15.46 35.00 -1.53
N ILE A 101 -15.34 35.58 -2.73
CA ILE A 101 -15.31 37.03 -2.96
C ILE A 101 -16.74 37.59 -2.93
N PRO A 102 -17.01 38.64 -2.14
CA PRO A 102 -18.32 39.31 -2.14
C PRO A 102 -18.72 39.79 -3.55
N ALA A 103 -20.00 39.65 -3.90
CA ALA A 103 -20.51 40.00 -5.23
C ALA A 103 -20.28 41.47 -5.61
N ALA A 104 -20.25 42.37 -4.63
CA ALA A 104 -20.00 43.80 -4.81
C ALA A 104 -18.54 44.16 -5.16
N MET A 105 -17.60 43.22 -5.06
CA MET A 105 -16.17 43.47 -5.32
C MET A 105 -15.74 43.04 -6.72
N THR A 106 -14.95 43.88 -7.40
CA THR A 106 -14.30 43.54 -8.67
C THR A 106 -13.20 42.50 -8.46
N VAL A 107 -12.99 41.66 -9.48
CA VAL A 107 -11.98 40.59 -9.44
C VAL A 107 -10.90 40.88 -10.46
N ASP A 108 -9.67 41.06 -10.00
CA ASP A 108 -8.49 41.01 -10.85
C ASP A 108 -8.31 39.57 -11.37
N LEU A 109 -8.57 39.39 -12.67
CA LEU A 109 -8.56 38.09 -13.33
C LEU A 109 -7.20 37.40 -13.23
N LEU A 110 -6.11 38.15 -13.33
CA LEU A 110 -4.76 37.61 -13.25
C LEU A 110 -4.47 37.15 -11.82
N ALA A 111 -4.74 38.01 -10.83
CA ALA A 111 -4.52 37.68 -9.42
C ALA A 111 -5.31 36.43 -8.99
N TRP A 112 -6.57 36.34 -9.42
CA TRP A 112 -7.44 35.19 -9.13
C TRP A 112 -6.90 33.90 -9.76
N ARG A 113 -6.52 33.94 -11.05
CA ARG A 113 -5.95 32.77 -11.74
C ARG A 113 -4.61 32.34 -11.14
N LEU A 114 -3.71 33.28 -10.86
CA LEU A 114 -2.41 32.98 -10.24
C LEU A 114 -2.57 32.43 -8.82
N SER A 115 -3.54 32.94 -8.05
CA SER A 115 -3.82 32.43 -6.70
C SER A 115 -4.40 31.02 -6.72
N ALA A 116 -5.27 30.72 -7.69
CA ALA A 116 -5.77 29.36 -7.90
C ALA A 116 -4.65 28.42 -8.36
N ALA A 117 -3.76 28.87 -9.25
CA ALA A 117 -2.61 28.11 -9.71
C ALA A 117 -1.63 27.84 -8.55
N PHE A 118 -1.39 28.84 -7.70
CA PHE A 118 -0.56 28.71 -6.51
C PHE A 118 -1.15 27.69 -5.53
N ALA A 119 -2.45 27.73 -5.23
CA ALA A 119 -3.12 26.72 -4.42
C ALA A 119 -2.94 25.30 -4.99
N ALA A 120 -3.10 25.15 -6.30
CA ALA A 120 -2.93 23.87 -6.96
C ALA A 120 -1.47 23.38 -6.93
N LEU A 121 -0.47 24.27 -7.06
CA LEU A 121 0.95 23.89 -6.98
C LEU A 121 1.35 23.56 -5.56
N LEU A 122 0.91 24.34 -4.57
CA LEU A 122 1.13 24.06 -3.16
C LEU A 122 0.64 22.67 -2.75
N PHE A 123 -0.44 22.18 -3.36
CA PHE A 123 -0.87 20.81 -3.20
C PHE A 123 -0.02 19.83 -4.01
N ALA A 124 0.11 20.08 -5.32
CA ALA A 124 0.55 19.08 -6.28
C ALA A 124 2.06 18.86 -6.34
N VAL A 125 2.90 19.80 -5.90
CA VAL A 125 4.37 19.62 -5.91
C VAL A 125 4.94 19.41 -4.52
N HIS A 126 4.08 19.22 -3.51
CA HIS A 126 4.51 19.15 -2.12
C HIS A 126 5.15 17.79 -1.78
N PRO A 127 6.25 17.73 -1.01
CA PRO A 127 6.93 16.46 -0.71
C PRO A 127 6.06 15.42 0.02
N LEU A 128 5.08 15.85 0.81
CA LEU A 128 4.06 14.97 1.41
C LEU A 128 3.22 14.16 0.40
N ARG A 129 3.25 14.50 -0.90
CA ARG A 129 2.59 13.73 -1.95
C ARG A 129 3.43 12.56 -2.45
N VAL A 130 4.73 12.50 -2.11
CA VAL A 130 5.63 11.46 -2.62
C VAL A 130 5.14 10.06 -2.28
N GLU A 131 4.78 9.80 -1.03
CA GLU A 131 4.27 8.49 -0.64
C GLU A 131 3.02 8.11 -1.46
N SER A 132 2.08 9.04 -1.69
CA SER A 132 0.87 8.77 -2.48
C SER A 132 1.13 8.58 -3.99
N VAL A 133 2.23 9.10 -4.54
CA VAL A 133 2.49 9.15 -5.99
C VAL A 133 3.58 8.15 -6.41
N ALA A 134 4.68 8.11 -5.67
CA ALA A 134 5.84 7.29 -5.97
C ALA A 134 5.69 5.84 -5.50
N TRP A 135 4.85 5.55 -4.49
CA TRP A 135 4.54 4.19 -4.09
C TRP A 135 3.40 3.62 -4.93
N VAL A 136 3.62 2.49 -5.61
CA VAL A 136 2.63 1.93 -6.55
C VAL A 136 1.33 1.57 -5.83
N THR A 137 1.41 0.95 -4.65
CA THR A 137 0.22 0.56 -3.87
C THR A 137 -0.68 1.74 -3.54
N GLU A 138 -0.13 2.93 -3.33
CA GLU A 138 -0.94 4.14 -3.08
C GLU A 138 -1.59 4.74 -4.33
N ARG A 139 -1.71 3.97 -5.42
CA ARG A 139 -2.66 4.27 -6.51
C ARG A 139 -4.03 4.67 -5.99
N ARG A 140 -4.49 4.03 -4.92
CA ARG A 140 -5.76 4.35 -4.25
C ARG A 140 -5.86 5.83 -3.83
N ASP A 141 -4.77 6.49 -3.45
CA ASP A 141 -4.78 7.92 -3.13
C ASP A 141 -5.00 8.79 -4.35
N VAL A 142 -4.17 8.63 -5.38
CA VAL A 142 -4.26 9.46 -6.58
C VAL A 142 -5.56 9.20 -7.35
N LEU A 143 -6.04 7.96 -7.38
CA LEU A 143 -7.29 7.58 -8.03
C LEU A 143 -8.51 8.09 -7.26
N SER A 144 -8.55 7.88 -5.94
CA SER A 144 -9.64 8.43 -5.12
C SER A 144 -9.65 9.95 -5.14
N GLY A 145 -8.47 10.59 -5.17
CA GLY A 145 -8.31 12.03 -5.35
C GLY A 145 -8.91 12.56 -6.66
N LEU A 146 -8.73 11.84 -7.76
CA LEU A 146 -9.33 12.20 -9.05
C LEU A 146 -10.85 12.27 -8.95
N PHE A 147 -11.45 11.19 -8.46
CA PHE A 147 -12.90 11.11 -8.34
C PHE A 147 -13.46 12.04 -7.27
N TYR A 148 -12.75 12.23 -6.15
CA TYR A 148 -13.11 13.18 -5.10
C TYR A 148 -13.15 14.62 -5.62
N LEU A 149 -12.13 15.04 -6.39
CA LEU A 149 -12.07 16.37 -6.98
C LEU A 149 -13.08 16.54 -8.12
N LEU A 150 -13.33 15.51 -8.93
CA LEU A 150 -14.40 15.52 -9.93
C LEU A 150 -15.77 15.66 -9.29
N THR A 151 -16.03 14.99 -8.17
CA THR A 151 -17.25 15.17 -7.39
C THR A 151 -17.40 16.61 -6.96
N ILE A 152 -16.38 17.20 -6.32
CA ILE A 152 -16.45 18.60 -5.88
C ILE A 152 -16.66 19.54 -7.08
N LEU A 153 -15.92 19.35 -8.17
CA LEU A 153 -16.03 20.19 -9.37
C LEU A 153 -17.43 20.12 -10.00
N ALA A 154 -17.98 18.91 -10.15
CA ALA A 154 -19.33 18.71 -10.66
C ALA A 154 -20.37 19.30 -9.70
N TYR A 155 -20.19 19.15 -8.38
CA TYR A 155 -21.05 19.74 -7.37
C TYR A 155 -21.08 21.26 -7.43
N LEU A 156 -19.91 21.90 -7.57
CA LEU A 156 -19.80 23.35 -7.73
C LEU A 156 -20.47 23.82 -9.03
N ARG A 157 -20.28 23.09 -10.13
CA ARG A 157 -20.93 23.40 -11.41
C ARG A 157 -22.45 23.24 -11.36
N ASP A 158 -22.94 22.23 -10.63
CA ASP A 158 -24.35 22.03 -10.36
C ASP A 158 -24.94 23.18 -9.52
N ALA A 159 -24.18 23.68 -8.53
CA ALA A 159 -24.58 24.84 -7.73
C ALA A 159 -24.67 26.14 -8.54
N GLU A 160 -23.85 26.29 -9.58
CA GLU A 160 -23.85 27.45 -10.49
C GLU A 160 -25.05 27.44 -11.46
N VAL A 161 -25.46 26.27 -11.97
CA VAL A 161 -26.43 26.16 -13.08
C VAL A 161 -27.85 25.82 -12.61
N ALA A 162 -28.01 25.13 -11.48
CA ALA A 162 -29.30 24.56 -11.08
C ALA A 162 -30.17 25.49 -10.22
N ILE A 163 -30.53 26.66 -10.76
CA ILE A 163 -31.54 27.54 -10.17
C ILE A 163 -32.92 27.03 -10.64
N ASP A 164 -33.78 26.63 -9.69
CA ASP A 164 -35.17 26.16 -9.92
C ASP A 164 -35.36 24.89 -10.79
N VAL A 165 -34.30 24.13 -11.05
CA VAL A 165 -34.38 22.85 -11.78
C VAL A 165 -34.66 21.67 -10.83
N ARG A 166 -35.60 20.79 -11.21
CA ARG A 166 -35.85 19.53 -10.46
C ARG A 166 -34.60 18.65 -10.43
N ILE A 167 -34.31 18.03 -9.28
CA ILE A 167 -33.10 17.23 -9.06
C ILE A 167 -32.87 16.13 -10.11
N ARG A 168 -33.94 15.50 -10.59
CA ARG A 168 -33.88 14.45 -11.63
C ARG A 168 -33.31 14.94 -12.96
N ARG A 169 -33.37 16.24 -13.25
CA ARG A 169 -32.87 16.85 -14.49
C ARG A 169 -31.50 17.52 -14.33
N ARG A 170 -30.89 17.44 -13.14
CA ARG A 170 -29.58 18.05 -12.85
C ARG A 170 -28.47 17.09 -13.26
N LEU A 171 -27.98 17.22 -14.49
CA LEU A 171 -26.88 16.39 -15.01
C LEU A 171 -25.66 16.41 -14.06
N TRP A 172 -25.19 17.61 -13.68
CA TRP A 172 -24.00 17.77 -12.85
C TRP A 172 -24.15 17.20 -11.44
N TYR A 173 -25.36 17.18 -10.89
CA TYR A 173 -25.64 16.48 -9.63
C TYR A 173 -25.39 14.97 -9.74
N TRP A 174 -25.89 14.34 -10.80
CA TRP A 174 -25.70 12.89 -11.01
C TRP A 174 -24.27 12.54 -11.39
N VAL A 175 -23.58 13.39 -12.14
CA VAL A 175 -22.14 13.26 -12.38
C VAL A 175 -21.36 13.33 -11.06
N SER A 176 -21.70 14.31 -10.20
CA SER A 176 -21.10 14.45 -8.86
C SER A 176 -21.28 13.18 -8.02
N LEU A 177 -22.50 12.63 -7.98
CA LEU A 177 -22.80 11.41 -7.23
C LEU A 177 -22.10 10.17 -7.84
N GLY A 178 -22.08 10.04 -9.16
CA GLY A 178 -21.39 8.95 -9.86
C GLY A 178 -19.88 8.95 -9.57
N CYS A 179 -19.23 10.11 -9.68
CA CYS A 179 -17.83 10.26 -9.29
C CYS A 179 -17.62 9.92 -7.80
N PHE A 180 -18.57 10.26 -6.94
CA PHE A 180 -18.43 9.96 -5.51
C PHE A 180 -18.43 8.46 -5.23
N LEU A 181 -19.30 7.70 -5.90
CA LEU A 181 -19.31 6.24 -5.81
C LEU A 181 -17.98 5.64 -6.29
N LEU A 182 -17.40 6.16 -7.38
CA LEU A 182 -16.08 5.73 -7.85
C LEU A 182 -14.96 6.08 -6.85
N ALA A 183 -15.06 7.23 -6.17
CA ALA A 183 -14.12 7.61 -5.12
C ALA A 183 -14.18 6.64 -3.93
N LEU A 184 -15.38 6.25 -3.50
CA LEU A 184 -15.62 5.26 -2.44
C LEU A 184 -15.05 3.88 -2.79
N LEU A 185 -15.20 3.45 -4.04
CA LEU A 185 -14.65 2.18 -4.55
C LEU A 185 -13.12 2.21 -4.74
N SER A 186 -12.50 3.40 -4.66
CA SER A 186 -11.04 3.57 -4.78
C SER A 186 -10.35 3.63 -3.41
N LYS A 187 -10.90 4.37 -2.44
CA LYS A 187 -10.37 4.48 -1.08
C LYS A 187 -11.42 4.93 -0.07
N ALA A 188 -11.47 4.24 1.08
CA ALA A 188 -12.49 4.47 2.12
C ALA A 188 -12.45 5.85 2.79
N ILE A 189 -11.31 6.57 2.78
CA ILE A 189 -11.20 7.92 3.38
C ILE A 189 -12.21 8.93 2.78
N THR A 190 -12.69 8.67 1.58
CA THR A 190 -13.64 9.52 0.85
C THR A 190 -15.05 9.54 1.45
N VAL A 191 -15.40 8.63 2.39
CA VAL A 191 -16.66 8.65 3.16
C VAL A 191 -16.93 9.97 3.90
N THR A 192 -15.90 10.80 4.04
CA THR A 192 -15.94 12.13 4.66
C THR A 192 -16.50 13.22 3.73
N LEU A 193 -16.58 12.97 2.43
CA LEU A 193 -16.98 13.96 1.42
C LEU A 193 -18.38 14.56 1.63
N PRO A 194 -19.43 13.84 2.07
CA PRO A 194 -20.74 14.45 2.30
C PRO A 194 -20.67 15.62 3.30
N ILE A 195 -19.84 15.49 4.35
CA ILE A 195 -19.60 16.56 5.32
C ILE A 195 -18.87 17.72 4.66
N VAL A 196 -17.88 17.45 3.80
CA VAL A 196 -17.19 18.50 3.04
C VAL A 196 -18.15 19.25 2.12
N LEU A 197 -19.08 18.58 1.44
CA LEU A 197 -20.11 19.24 0.63
C LEU A 197 -21.05 20.13 1.47
N ILE A 198 -21.38 19.71 2.70
CA ILE A 198 -22.13 20.54 3.65
C ILE A 198 -21.31 21.77 4.05
N VAL A 199 -20.02 21.61 4.34
CA VAL A 199 -19.14 22.74 4.66
C VAL A 199 -19.08 23.72 3.49
N LEU A 200 -18.93 23.25 2.25
CA LEU A 200 -18.92 24.09 1.06
C LEU A 200 -20.24 24.86 0.87
N ASP A 201 -21.38 24.23 1.18
CA ASP A 201 -22.68 24.89 1.16
C ASP A 201 -22.82 25.98 2.22
N VAL A 202 -22.21 25.82 3.39
CA VAL A 202 -22.13 26.89 4.39
C VAL A 202 -21.18 27.99 3.92
N TYR A 203 -19.96 27.63 3.54
CA TYR A 203 -18.97 28.54 3.00
C TYR A 203 -18.01 27.80 2.05
N PRO A 204 -17.75 28.32 0.82
CA PRO A 204 -18.03 29.69 0.37
C PRO A 204 -19.37 29.89 -0.37
N LEU A 205 -20.15 28.84 -0.62
CA LEU A 205 -21.34 28.93 -1.47
C LEU A 205 -22.50 29.68 -0.81
N ARG A 206 -22.58 29.69 0.53
CA ARG A 206 -23.64 30.36 1.30
C ARG A 206 -25.06 29.90 0.91
N ARG A 207 -25.20 28.61 0.62
CA ARG A 207 -26.46 27.91 0.29
C ARG A 207 -27.17 27.34 1.52
N LEU A 208 -26.44 27.17 2.62
CA LEU A 208 -26.93 26.72 3.91
C LEU A 208 -26.44 27.67 5.01
N GLY A 209 -27.30 27.91 6.02
CA GLY A 209 -27.03 28.84 7.11
C GLY A 209 -27.31 30.31 6.77
N GLY A 210 -27.00 31.20 7.72
CA GLY A 210 -27.48 32.59 7.75
C GLY A 210 -27.97 32.93 9.15
N ASP A 211 -29.20 33.45 9.25
CA ASP A 211 -29.87 33.66 10.53
C ASP A 211 -30.35 32.32 11.14
N ALA A 212 -30.69 32.32 12.44
CA ALA A 212 -31.03 31.09 13.18
C ALA A 212 -32.21 30.28 12.56
N GLY A 213 -33.10 30.94 11.81
CA GLY A 213 -34.22 30.31 11.11
C GLY A 213 -33.90 29.72 9.72
N ASP A 214 -32.77 30.07 9.11
CA ASP A 214 -32.49 29.73 7.70
C ASP A 214 -32.10 28.27 7.47
N TRP A 215 -31.58 27.59 8.50
CA TRP A 215 -31.09 26.21 8.44
C TRP A 215 -32.17 25.16 8.11
N TRP A 216 -33.43 25.47 8.39
CA TRP A 216 -34.57 24.57 8.20
C TRP A 216 -35.66 25.13 7.28
N SER A 217 -35.35 26.23 6.60
CA SER A 217 -36.21 26.82 5.58
C SER A 217 -36.54 25.80 4.47
N PRO A 218 -37.66 25.95 3.72
CA PRO A 218 -37.98 25.07 2.60
C PRO A 218 -36.85 24.95 1.57
N ARG A 219 -36.06 26.00 1.38
CA ARG A 219 -34.85 26.00 0.54
C ARG A 219 -33.75 25.14 1.14
N ALA A 220 -33.45 25.32 2.44
CA ALA A 220 -32.44 24.52 3.13
C ALA A 220 -32.80 23.03 3.19
N ARG A 221 -34.08 22.67 3.40
CA ARG A 221 -34.54 21.28 3.34
C ARG A 221 -34.25 20.61 1.99
N ARG A 222 -34.38 21.36 0.88
CA ARG A 222 -33.99 20.85 -0.46
C ARG A 222 -32.49 20.63 -0.55
N ARG A 223 -31.65 21.51 0.04
CA ARG A 223 -30.19 21.35 0.06
C ARG A 223 -29.72 20.19 0.93
N TRP A 224 -30.42 19.92 2.05
CA TRP A 224 -30.22 18.71 2.85
C TRP A 224 -30.59 17.45 2.07
N ALA A 225 -31.71 17.47 1.34
CA ALA A 225 -32.13 16.34 0.52
C ALA A 225 -31.10 15.99 -0.59
N GLU A 226 -30.38 16.97 -1.14
CA GLU A 226 -29.25 16.73 -2.07
C GLU A 226 -28.12 15.90 -1.45
N LYS A 227 -27.96 15.91 -0.11
CA LYS A 227 -26.88 15.17 0.57
C LYS A 227 -27.27 13.75 0.93
N VAL A 228 -28.56 13.44 0.98
CA VAL A 228 -29.05 12.12 1.42
C VAL A 228 -28.41 10.98 0.63
N PRO A 229 -28.34 10.99 -0.73
CA PRO A 229 -27.70 9.90 -1.46
C PRO A 229 -26.19 9.77 -1.18
N PHE A 230 -25.48 10.88 -0.95
CA PHE A 230 -24.06 10.85 -0.59
C PHE A 230 -23.84 10.28 0.82
N VAL A 231 -24.69 10.63 1.78
CA VAL A 231 -24.65 10.11 3.14
C VAL A 231 -24.97 8.61 3.15
N LEU A 232 -26.00 8.17 2.43
CA LEU A 232 -26.38 6.76 2.32
C LEU A 232 -25.27 5.92 1.68
N ALA A 233 -24.63 6.42 0.61
CA ALA A 233 -23.50 5.74 -0.01
C ALA A 233 -22.29 5.61 0.95
N SER A 234 -22.01 6.65 1.74
CA SER A 234 -20.96 6.59 2.78
C SER A 234 -21.31 5.58 3.87
N ALA A 235 -22.56 5.60 4.35
CA ALA A 235 -23.05 4.69 5.38
C ALA A 235 -23.00 3.22 4.94
N ALA A 236 -23.17 2.93 3.65
CA ALA A 236 -23.05 1.58 3.10
C ALA A 236 -21.59 1.08 3.06
N VAL A 237 -20.61 1.95 2.82
CA VAL A 237 -19.20 1.57 2.67
C VAL A 237 -18.46 1.49 4.01
N ILE A 238 -18.85 2.29 5.01
CA ILE A 238 -18.20 2.31 6.33
C ILE A 238 -18.13 0.90 6.97
N PRO A 239 -19.21 0.10 7.06
CA PRO A 239 -19.15 -1.25 7.61
C PRO A 239 -18.19 -2.15 6.86
N VAL A 240 -18.19 -2.11 5.53
CA VAL A 240 -17.28 -2.91 4.68
C VAL A 240 -15.82 -2.53 4.96
N ALA A 241 -15.52 -1.23 5.04
CA ALA A 241 -14.19 -0.74 5.35
C ALA A 241 -13.72 -1.16 6.76
N LEU A 242 -14.62 -1.17 7.75
CA LEU A 242 -14.30 -1.64 9.11
C LEU A 242 -14.07 -3.14 9.17
N VAL A 243 -14.85 -3.94 8.43
CA VAL A 243 -14.64 -5.39 8.31
C VAL A 243 -13.29 -5.66 7.65
N ALA A 244 -12.99 -4.99 6.53
CA ALA A 244 -11.70 -5.08 5.85
C ALA A 244 -10.54 -4.76 6.79
N ALA A 245 -10.58 -3.61 7.45
CA ALA A 245 -9.49 -3.18 8.31
C ALA A 245 -9.31 -4.08 9.55
N ARG A 246 -10.36 -4.78 10.02
CA ARG A 246 -10.25 -5.81 11.06
C ARG A 246 -9.67 -7.12 10.52
N SER A 247 -10.09 -7.57 9.33
CA SER A 247 -9.59 -8.82 8.74
C SER A 247 -8.11 -8.76 8.40
N GLY A 248 -7.58 -7.58 8.05
CA GLY A 248 -6.15 -7.36 7.82
C GLY A 248 -5.31 -7.15 9.09
N ALA A 249 -5.87 -7.33 10.29
CA ALA A 249 -5.22 -7.01 11.58
C ALA A 249 -4.68 -5.56 11.68
N ASN A 250 -5.19 -4.67 10.85
CA ASN A 250 -4.73 -3.29 10.71
C ASN A 250 -5.31 -2.37 11.81
N LEU A 251 -6.54 -2.63 12.27
CA LEU A 251 -7.17 -1.85 13.33
C LEU A 251 -6.72 -2.31 14.72
N VAL A 252 -6.05 -1.42 15.46
CA VAL A 252 -5.75 -1.66 16.87
C VAL A 252 -7.06 -1.70 17.67
N SER A 253 -7.23 -2.71 18.52
CA SER A 253 -8.44 -2.88 19.35
C SER A 253 -8.51 -1.85 20.49
N MET A 254 -9.69 -1.71 21.11
CA MET A 254 -9.86 -0.86 22.30
C MET A 254 -9.10 -1.41 23.52
N ALA A 255 -8.80 -2.71 23.55
CA ALA A 255 -7.95 -3.32 24.56
C ALA A 255 -6.47 -2.96 24.35
N GLY A 256 -6.06 -2.70 23.10
CA GLY A 256 -4.70 -2.24 22.80
C GLY A 256 -4.48 -0.77 23.18
N PHE A 257 -5.37 0.11 22.72
CA PHE A 257 -5.35 1.55 23.06
C PHE A 257 -6.70 2.02 23.54
N GLY A 258 -6.71 2.59 24.75
CA GLY A 258 -7.87 3.23 25.35
C GLY A 258 -8.22 4.57 24.70
N VAL A 259 -9.26 5.22 25.24
CA VAL A 259 -9.71 6.52 24.74
C VAL A 259 -8.64 7.61 24.88
N PRO A 260 -7.91 7.75 26.01
CA PRO A 260 -6.89 8.78 26.15
C PRO A 260 -5.78 8.69 25.09
N GLU A 261 -5.27 7.48 24.84
CA GLU A 261 -4.22 7.22 23.84
C GLU A 261 -4.69 7.61 22.44
N ARG A 262 -5.91 7.22 22.06
CA ARG A 262 -6.49 7.53 20.75
C ARG A 262 -6.72 9.02 20.55
N VAL A 263 -7.11 9.73 21.61
CA VAL A 263 -7.28 11.20 21.57
C VAL A 263 -5.92 11.86 21.36
N VAL A 264 -4.90 11.52 22.14
CA VAL A 264 -3.58 12.16 21.98
C VAL A 264 -2.91 11.84 20.65
N ILE A 265 -3.05 10.62 20.13
CA ILE A 265 -2.58 10.28 18.77
C ILE A 265 -3.29 11.13 17.72
N SER A 266 -4.62 11.29 17.85
CA SER A 266 -5.39 12.13 16.92
C SER A 266 -4.94 13.59 16.94
N LEU A 267 -4.73 14.16 18.13
CA LEU A 267 -4.25 15.54 18.30
C LEU A 267 -2.82 15.72 17.77
N TYR A 268 -1.95 14.72 17.98
CA TYR A 268 -0.63 14.69 17.36
C TYR A 268 -0.75 14.67 15.83
N GLY A 269 -1.57 13.80 15.25
CA GLY A 269 -1.77 13.72 13.80
C GLY A 269 -2.25 15.05 13.18
N LEU A 270 -3.22 15.72 13.80
CA LEU A 270 -3.73 17.02 13.35
C LEU A 270 -2.65 18.11 13.30
N THR A 271 -1.63 18.02 14.14
CA THR A 271 -0.55 19.02 14.20
C THR A 271 0.65 18.62 13.36
N PHE A 272 0.96 17.31 13.34
CA PHE A 272 2.02 16.72 12.54
C PHE A 272 1.90 17.14 11.07
N TYR A 273 0.74 16.96 10.44
CA TYR A 273 0.60 17.30 9.01
C TYR A 273 0.57 18.82 8.77
N LEU A 274 0.08 19.64 9.71
CA LEU A 274 0.17 21.10 9.58
C LEU A 274 1.63 21.55 9.54
N TRP A 275 2.43 21.10 10.51
CA TRP A 275 3.86 21.42 10.57
C TRP A 275 4.60 20.88 9.35
N LYS A 276 4.36 19.62 8.93
CA LYS A 276 5.01 19.05 7.74
C LYS A 276 4.55 19.71 6.43
N THR A 277 3.41 20.40 6.42
CA THR A 277 2.98 21.23 5.27
C THR A 277 3.74 22.55 5.21
N VAL A 278 4.15 23.10 6.36
CA VAL A 278 4.95 24.33 6.42
C VAL A 278 6.44 24.03 6.21
N LEU A 279 6.94 22.98 6.85
CA LEU A 279 8.34 22.55 6.79
C LEU A 279 8.44 21.04 6.45
N PRO A 280 8.42 20.67 5.15
CA PRO A 280 8.48 19.28 4.72
C PRO A 280 9.90 18.70 4.74
N LEU A 281 10.52 18.71 5.92
CA LEU A 281 11.84 18.11 6.17
C LEU A 281 11.68 16.80 6.92
N GLU A 282 12.68 15.92 6.81
CA GLU A 282 12.73 14.64 7.54
C GLU A 282 11.45 13.81 7.33
N LEU A 283 11.04 13.68 6.07
CA LEU A 283 9.93 12.82 5.70
C LEU A 283 10.39 11.37 5.66
N SER A 284 9.76 10.53 6.48
CA SER A 284 10.08 9.11 6.60
C SER A 284 8.99 8.26 5.95
N PRO A 285 9.34 7.17 5.25
CA PRO A 285 8.37 6.14 4.84
C PRO A 285 7.60 5.54 6.01
N PHE A 286 8.19 5.58 7.22
CA PHE A 286 7.56 5.02 8.42
C PHE A 286 7.84 5.85 9.67
N TYR A 287 6.77 6.22 10.37
CA TYR A 287 6.84 6.88 11.67
C TYR A 287 6.31 5.94 12.75
N ALA A 288 7.21 5.21 13.40
CA ALA A 288 6.84 4.22 14.41
C ALA A 288 6.10 4.86 15.59
N LEU A 289 4.99 4.25 15.99
CA LEU A 289 4.32 4.57 17.25
C LEU A 289 5.15 4.04 18.41
N LYS A 290 5.57 4.94 19.31
CA LYS A 290 6.33 4.55 20.51
C LYS A 290 5.38 3.99 21.56
N ILE A 291 5.70 2.80 22.06
CA ILE A 291 4.93 2.09 23.08
C ILE A 291 5.86 1.88 24.30
N PRO A 292 5.39 2.13 25.55
CA PRO A 292 4.04 2.58 25.92
C PRO A 292 3.79 4.03 25.51
N ILE A 293 2.52 4.34 25.19
CA ILE A 293 2.09 5.72 24.93
C ILE A 293 1.99 6.42 26.28
N VAL A 294 2.66 7.56 26.41
CA VAL A 294 2.57 8.42 27.59
C VAL A 294 1.82 9.69 27.19
N PRO A 295 0.49 9.80 27.44
CA PRO A 295 -0.35 10.87 26.91
C PRO A 295 0.10 12.29 27.28
N LEU A 296 0.75 12.45 28.43
CA LEU A 296 1.26 13.74 28.92
C LEU A 296 2.69 14.04 28.48
N SER A 297 3.28 13.24 27.58
CA SER A 297 4.59 13.57 27.02
C SER A 297 4.52 14.79 26.08
N ALA A 298 5.64 15.49 25.94
CA ALA A 298 5.73 16.76 25.22
C ALA A 298 5.11 16.74 23.80
N PRO A 299 5.33 15.72 22.94
CA PRO A 299 4.76 15.72 21.58
C PRO A 299 3.23 15.79 21.57
N TYR A 300 2.57 15.08 22.49
CA TYR A 300 1.12 15.05 22.58
C TYR A 300 0.55 16.33 23.19
N LEU A 301 1.19 16.87 24.23
CA LEU A 301 0.76 18.14 24.84
C LEU A 301 0.88 19.30 23.86
N VAL A 302 2.01 19.40 23.15
CA VAL A 302 2.20 20.40 22.10
C VAL A 302 1.15 20.23 21.01
N GLY A 303 0.89 19.00 20.58
CA GLY A 303 -0.15 18.70 19.59
C GLY A 303 -1.55 19.13 20.05
N GLY A 304 -1.90 18.86 21.30
CA GLY A 304 -3.16 19.30 21.89
C GLY A 304 -3.31 20.82 21.97
N ILE A 305 -2.27 21.51 22.46
CA ILE A 305 -2.26 22.98 22.58
C ILE A 305 -2.40 23.65 21.21
N VAL A 306 -1.60 23.24 20.23
CA VAL A 306 -1.65 23.83 18.88
C VAL A 306 -3.02 23.58 18.25
N THR A 307 -3.59 22.38 18.37
CA THR A 307 -4.94 22.06 17.88
C THR A 307 -6.00 22.97 18.53
N ALA A 308 -5.92 23.15 19.85
CA ALA A 308 -6.84 24.01 20.59
C ALA A 308 -6.74 25.47 20.15
N VAL A 309 -5.51 25.99 19.99
CA VAL A 309 -5.26 27.37 19.52
C VAL A 309 -5.79 27.59 18.11
N VAL A 310 -5.47 26.70 17.17
CA VAL A 310 -5.97 26.80 15.78
C VAL A 310 -7.49 26.75 15.74
N THR A 311 -8.11 25.85 16.52
CA THR A 311 -9.57 25.74 16.62
C THR A 311 -10.20 27.00 17.23
N ALA A 312 -9.63 27.52 18.32
CA ALA A 312 -10.11 28.73 18.97
C ALA A 312 -10.02 29.93 18.01
N LEU A 313 -8.88 30.12 17.35
CA LEU A 313 -8.69 31.18 16.35
C LEU A 313 -9.70 31.05 15.21
N ALA A 314 -9.89 29.84 14.66
CA ALA A 314 -10.86 29.57 13.60
C ALA A 314 -12.29 29.95 14.01
N ILE A 315 -12.68 29.70 15.27
CA ILE A 315 -13.99 30.06 15.82
C ILE A 315 -14.09 31.57 16.05
N LEU A 316 -13.06 32.21 16.61
CA LEU A 316 -13.05 33.64 16.93
C LEU A 316 -13.15 34.50 15.66
N VAL A 317 -12.44 34.12 14.59
CA VAL A 317 -12.46 34.90 13.34
C VAL A 317 -13.63 34.56 12.42
N ARG A 318 -14.42 33.50 12.70
CA ARG A 318 -15.42 32.94 11.75
C ARG A 318 -16.43 33.93 11.20
N ARG A 319 -16.80 34.97 11.97
CA ARG A 319 -17.76 36.00 11.54
C ARG A 319 -17.12 36.99 10.56
N ARG A 320 -15.85 37.32 10.76
CA ARG A 320 -15.10 38.24 9.90
C ARG A 320 -14.55 37.49 8.70
N TRP A 321 -13.81 36.41 8.94
CA TRP A 321 -13.15 35.56 7.96
C TRP A 321 -13.63 34.11 8.16
N PRO A 322 -14.71 33.68 7.47
CA PRO A 322 -15.21 32.30 7.58
C PRO A 322 -14.32 31.24 6.91
N ALA A 323 -13.42 31.64 6.00
CA ALA A 323 -12.60 30.70 5.23
C ALA A 323 -11.67 29.81 6.08
N PRO A 324 -10.90 30.34 7.07
CA PRO A 324 -10.06 29.51 7.93
C PRO A 324 -10.85 28.46 8.72
N GLY A 325 -12.04 28.82 9.22
CA GLY A 325 -12.90 27.87 9.95
C GLY A 325 -13.46 26.76 9.06
N ALA A 326 -13.91 27.09 7.85
CA ALA A 326 -14.35 26.09 6.89
C ALA A 326 -13.21 25.16 6.47
N ALA A 327 -12.02 25.72 6.17
CA ALA A 327 -10.85 24.93 5.80
C ALA A 327 -10.38 24.02 6.95
N TRP A 328 -10.33 24.54 8.18
CA TRP A 328 -9.98 23.75 9.37
C TRP A 328 -10.94 22.59 9.61
N LEU A 329 -12.25 22.82 9.47
CA LEU A 329 -13.24 21.75 9.62
C LEU A 329 -13.09 20.67 8.54
N VAL A 330 -12.87 21.06 7.28
CA VAL A 330 -12.59 20.10 6.19
C VAL A 330 -11.33 19.30 6.49
N TYR A 331 -10.26 19.96 6.94
CA TYR A 331 -9.00 19.31 7.31
C TYR A 331 -9.19 18.26 8.42
N VAL A 332 -9.85 18.62 9.53
CA VAL A 332 -10.10 17.70 10.66
C VAL A 332 -10.98 16.53 10.23
N VAL A 333 -12.07 16.81 9.51
CA VAL A 333 -13.04 15.78 9.09
C VAL A 333 -12.41 14.79 8.12
N THR A 334 -11.60 15.25 7.18
CA THR A 334 -10.95 14.37 6.20
C THR A 334 -9.82 13.53 6.79
N LEU A 335 -9.16 14.00 7.87
CA LEU A 335 -8.18 13.21 8.62
C LEU A 335 -8.80 12.17 9.55
N LEU A 336 -10.07 12.33 9.93
CA LEU A 336 -10.73 11.49 10.93
C LEU A 336 -10.57 9.98 10.69
N PRO A 337 -10.77 9.42 9.47
CA PRO A 337 -10.67 7.98 9.23
C PRO A 337 -9.27 7.39 9.40
N VAL A 338 -8.23 8.23 9.42
CA VAL A 338 -6.81 7.86 9.54
C VAL A 338 -6.18 8.45 10.80
N SER A 339 -7.01 8.92 11.73
CA SER A 339 -6.61 9.45 13.03
C SER A 339 -6.49 8.33 14.07
N GLY A 340 -6.00 8.67 15.27
CA GLY A 340 -5.91 7.73 16.40
C GLY A 340 -7.25 7.12 16.81
N ILE A 341 -8.39 7.74 16.48
CA ILE A 341 -9.72 7.16 16.70
C ILE A 341 -9.84 5.80 15.98
N PHE A 342 -9.38 5.74 14.73
CA PHE A 342 -9.30 4.53 13.92
C PHE A 342 -7.84 4.13 13.72
N GLN A 343 -7.08 4.04 14.82
CA GLN A 343 -5.64 3.75 14.79
C GLN A 343 -5.34 2.52 13.91
N ASN A 344 -4.64 2.79 12.83
CA ASN A 344 -4.33 1.83 11.78
C ASN A 344 -2.83 1.52 11.78
N GLY A 345 -2.49 0.29 12.15
CA GLY A 345 -1.13 -0.22 12.12
C GLY A 345 -0.21 0.34 13.19
N PRO A 346 1.09 -0.02 13.12
CA PRO A 346 2.12 0.35 14.08
C PRO A 346 2.66 1.77 13.91
N GLN A 347 2.21 2.53 12.91
CA GLN A 347 2.63 3.91 12.66
C GLN A 347 1.77 4.94 13.43
N ILE A 348 2.39 6.01 13.92
CA ILE A 348 1.67 7.14 14.52
C ILE A 348 1.10 8.10 13.47
N SER A 349 1.74 8.18 12.30
CA SER A 349 1.40 9.06 11.19
C SER A 349 1.99 8.49 9.90
N ALA A 350 1.50 8.96 8.75
CA ALA A 350 2.04 8.61 7.44
C ALA A 350 1.77 9.75 6.45
N ASP A 351 2.74 10.08 5.60
CA ASP A 351 2.65 11.25 4.71
C ASP A 351 1.44 11.15 3.78
N ARG A 352 1.12 9.94 3.31
CA ARG A 352 -0.06 9.61 2.50
C ARG A 352 -1.40 10.04 3.12
N TYR A 353 -1.53 10.02 4.45
CA TYR A 353 -2.76 10.41 5.14
C TYR A 353 -3.10 11.90 4.92
N SER A 354 -2.11 12.71 4.54
CA SER A 354 -2.31 14.13 4.28
C SER A 354 -2.86 14.45 2.88
N TYR A 355 -3.01 13.47 1.97
CA TYR A 355 -3.38 13.69 0.56
C TYR A 355 -4.64 14.55 0.41
N LEU A 356 -5.82 14.03 0.75
CA LEU A 356 -7.06 14.82 0.68
C LEU A 356 -7.13 15.98 1.69
N PRO A 357 -6.72 15.82 2.96
CA PRO A 357 -6.82 16.91 3.95
C PRO A 357 -6.07 18.17 3.56
N SER A 358 -4.88 18.03 2.96
CA SER A 358 -4.04 19.17 2.57
C SER A 358 -4.66 20.05 1.47
N LEU A 359 -5.68 19.58 0.74
CA LEU A 359 -6.41 20.39 -0.23
C LEU A 359 -6.96 21.66 0.41
N SER A 360 -7.54 21.54 1.60
CA SER A 360 -8.11 22.67 2.34
C SER A 360 -7.05 23.69 2.77
N VAL A 361 -5.87 23.22 3.21
CA VAL A 361 -4.73 24.05 3.59
C VAL A 361 -4.16 24.77 2.37
N ALA A 362 -4.02 24.05 1.24
CA ALA A 362 -3.58 24.64 -0.02
C ALA A 362 -4.55 25.71 -0.54
N MET A 363 -5.87 25.53 -0.35
CA MET A 363 -6.87 26.56 -0.66
C MET A 363 -6.69 27.82 0.20
N VAL A 364 -6.37 27.67 1.49
CA VAL A 364 -6.04 28.81 2.36
C VAL A 364 -4.80 29.54 1.87
N GLY A 365 -3.76 28.82 1.42
CA GLY A 365 -2.57 29.41 0.80
C GLY A 365 -2.90 30.26 -0.44
N GLY A 366 -3.74 29.75 -1.34
CA GLY A 366 -4.24 30.51 -2.49
C GLY A 366 -5.08 31.73 -2.08
N ALA A 367 -5.98 31.56 -1.11
CA ALA A 367 -6.79 32.67 -0.60
C ALA A 367 -5.92 33.75 0.05
N GLY A 368 -4.87 33.38 0.78
CA GLY A 368 -3.89 34.28 1.37
C GLY A 368 -3.13 35.09 0.32
N LEU A 369 -2.68 34.45 -0.76
CA LEU A 369 -2.04 35.14 -1.89
C LEU A 369 -2.99 36.15 -2.55
N LEU A 370 -4.25 35.76 -2.76
CA LEU A 370 -5.27 36.63 -3.35
C LEU A 370 -5.62 37.82 -2.43
N ALA A 371 -5.79 37.56 -1.14
CA ALA A 371 -6.08 38.60 -0.14
C ALA A 371 -4.92 39.59 -0.04
N SER A 372 -3.68 39.09 -0.04
CA SER A 372 -2.48 39.92 -0.07
C SER A 372 -2.49 40.80 -1.32
N TRP A 373 -2.58 40.22 -2.51
CA TRP A 373 -2.60 40.98 -3.78
C TRP A 373 -3.60 42.15 -3.76
N ARG A 374 -4.79 41.93 -3.19
CA ARG A 374 -5.85 42.94 -3.09
C ARG A 374 -5.53 44.05 -2.10
N ALA A 375 -5.03 43.71 -0.92
CA ALA A 375 -4.65 44.68 0.09
C ALA A 375 -3.58 45.67 -0.42
N TRP A 376 -2.76 45.24 -1.39
CA TRP A 376 -1.66 46.05 -1.93
C TRP A 376 -2.01 46.87 -3.18
N ARG A 377 -3.12 46.59 -3.87
CA ARG A 377 -3.62 47.40 -5.01
C ARG A 377 -4.51 48.60 -4.63
N GLY A 378 -4.52 48.99 -3.35
CA GLY A 378 -5.17 50.22 -2.91
C GLY A 378 -4.52 51.49 -3.49
N PRO A 379 -5.20 52.66 -3.45
CA PRO A 379 -4.66 53.91 -4.00
C PRO A 379 -3.30 54.25 -3.37
N GLY A 380 -2.27 54.46 -4.20
CA GLY A 380 -0.95 54.95 -3.75
C GLY A 380 0.15 53.91 -3.49
N ARG A 381 -0.01 52.62 -3.86
CA ARG A 381 1.00 51.56 -3.60
C ARG A 381 1.68 51.00 -4.87
N SER A 382 2.98 50.72 -4.79
CA SER A 382 3.88 50.39 -5.91
C SER A 382 3.72 48.97 -6.48
N ARG A 383 3.86 48.83 -7.81
CA ARG A 383 3.85 47.54 -8.55
C ARG A 383 4.96 46.57 -8.11
N SER A 384 6.06 47.07 -7.53
CA SER A 384 7.21 46.25 -7.13
C SER A 384 6.89 45.18 -6.08
N ILE A 385 5.93 45.44 -5.17
CA ILE A 385 5.56 44.50 -4.10
C ILE A 385 4.78 43.30 -4.65
N ALA A 386 3.92 43.50 -5.65
CA ALA A 386 3.21 42.39 -6.32
C ALA A 386 4.19 41.44 -7.03
N CYS A 387 5.26 41.99 -7.62
CA CYS A 387 6.35 41.21 -8.18
C CYS A 387 7.10 40.42 -7.11
N VAL A 388 7.41 41.04 -5.96
CA VAL A 388 8.04 40.34 -4.82
C VAL A 388 7.18 39.19 -4.30
N MET A 389 5.87 39.40 -4.12
CA MET A 389 4.96 38.35 -3.64
C MET A 389 4.80 37.19 -4.63
N THR A 390 4.77 37.51 -5.93
CA THR A 390 4.77 36.48 -6.98
C THR A 390 6.10 35.74 -7.01
N GLY A 391 7.22 36.45 -6.87
CA GLY A 391 8.56 35.88 -6.74
C GLY A 391 8.67 34.95 -5.53
N ALA A 392 8.12 35.34 -4.37
CA ALA A 392 8.07 34.50 -3.18
C ALA A 392 7.22 33.24 -3.39
N GLY A 393 6.06 33.37 -4.03
CA GLY A 393 5.21 32.22 -4.39
C GLY A 393 5.92 31.25 -5.33
N VAL A 394 6.61 31.76 -6.37
CA VAL A 394 7.43 30.95 -7.28
C VAL A 394 8.58 30.28 -6.53
N LEU A 395 9.28 30.99 -5.65
CA LEU A 395 10.36 30.43 -4.84
C LEU A 395 9.86 29.27 -3.97
N VAL A 396 8.72 29.44 -3.28
CA VAL A 396 8.11 28.36 -2.49
C VAL A 396 7.83 27.14 -3.37
N VAL A 397 7.20 27.32 -4.53
CA VAL A 397 6.93 26.21 -5.46
C VAL A 397 8.23 25.54 -5.91
N THR A 398 9.25 26.30 -6.29
CA THR A 398 10.54 25.76 -6.74
C THR A 398 11.24 24.96 -5.63
N VAL A 399 11.24 25.46 -4.40
CA VAL A 399 11.77 24.73 -3.24
C VAL A 399 11.00 23.43 -3.02
N LEU A 400 9.66 23.46 -3.07
CA LEU A 400 8.84 22.25 -2.93
C LEU A 400 9.11 21.24 -4.04
N VAL A 401 9.27 21.68 -5.30
CA VAL A 401 9.65 20.79 -6.41
C VAL A 401 11.00 20.13 -6.14
N ALA A 402 12.01 20.89 -5.69
CA ALA A 402 13.33 20.35 -5.39
C ALA A 402 13.31 19.34 -4.23
N LEU A 403 12.56 19.65 -3.16
CA LEU A 403 12.38 18.74 -2.02
C LEU A 403 11.60 17.47 -2.42
N THR A 404 10.59 17.60 -3.27
CA THR A 404 9.82 16.47 -3.80
C THR A 404 10.72 15.58 -4.65
N TRP A 405 11.51 16.16 -5.54
CA TRP A 405 12.47 15.42 -6.35
C TRP A 405 13.42 14.59 -5.48
N LYS A 406 14.00 15.21 -4.44
CA LYS A 406 14.85 14.50 -3.47
C LYS A 406 14.08 13.37 -2.78
N GLN A 407 12.87 13.65 -2.30
CA GLN A 407 12.07 12.68 -1.57
C GLN A 407 11.61 11.51 -2.45
N VAL A 408 11.34 11.70 -3.75
CA VAL A 408 11.01 10.60 -4.69
C VAL A 408 12.14 9.59 -4.79
N THR A 409 13.40 10.03 -4.74
CA THR A 409 14.56 9.13 -4.82
C THR A 409 14.71 8.19 -3.62
N VAL A 410 14.06 8.50 -2.49
CA VAL A 410 13.98 7.62 -1.31
C VAL A 410 13.17 6.37 -1.64
N TRP A 411 12.15 6.48 -2.50
CA TRP A 411 11.24 5.41 -2.89
C TRP A 411 11.74 4.57 -4.06
N HIS A 412 13.04 4.64 -4.38
CA HIS A 412 13.62 3.98 -5.55
C HIS A 412 13.67 2.46 -5.42
N ASP A 413 14.10 1.94 -4.26
CA ASP A 413 14.21 0.51 -3.99
C ASP A 413 14.11 0.25 -2.48
N PRO A 414 13.86 -1.01 -2.06
CA PRO A 414 13.83 -1.40 -0.65
C PRO A 414 14.99 -0.88 0.19
N GLU A 415 16.23 -0.98 -0.30
CA GLU A 415 17.41 -0.62 0.46
C GLU A 415 17.46 0.88 0.75
N ARG A 416 17.22 1.73 -0.26
CA ARG A 416 17.17 3.18 -0.09
C ARG A 416 16.02 3.60 0.83
N LEU A 417 14.84 2.99 0.66
CA LEU A 417 13.66 3.29 1.45
C LEU A 417 13.94 3.10 2.94
N TRP A 418 14.44 1.92 3.31
CA TRP A 418 14.64 1.58 4.71
C TRP A 418 15.92 2.15 5.32
N SER A 419 16.97 2.36 4.52
CA SER A 419 18.17 3.06 5.00
C SER A 419 17.85 4.52 5.36
N HIS A 420 17.00 5.18 4.55
CA HIS A 420 16.52 6.52 4.87
C HIS A 420 15.60 6.52 6.09
N ALA A 421 14.67 5.57 6.20
CA ALA A 421 13.83 5.43 7.39
C ALA A 421 14.67 5.22 8.67
N LEU A 422 15.75 4.44 8.59
CA LEU A 422 16.68 4.23 9.72
C LEU A 422 17.39 5.52 10.13
N ALA A 423 17.80 6.35 9.16
CA ALA A 423 18.48 7.62 9.45
C ALA A 423 17.56 8.66 10.13
N ILE A 424 16.26 8.65 9.83
CA ILE A 424 15.29 9.63 10.34
C ILE A 424 14.60 9.16 11.61
N ALA A 425 14.12 7.92 11.62
CA ALA A 425 13.29 7.37 12.70
C ALA A 425 13.61 5.88 12.94
N PRO A 426 14.74 5.56 13.60
CA PRO A 426 15.08 4.19 13.97
C PRO A 426 13.96 3.53 14.77
N SER A 427 13.63 2.29 14.39
CA SER A 427 12.64 1.48 15.12
C SER A 427 12.85 -0.01 14.85
N SER A 428 12.28 -0.85 15.72
CA SER A 428 12.31 -2.31 15.57
C SER A 428 11.81 -2.76 14.19
N VAL A 429 10.73 -2.15 13.69
CA VAL A 429 10.16 -2.42 12.36
C VAL A 429 11.16 -2.09 11.26
N VAL A 430 11.77 -0.91 11.28
CA VAL A 430 12.76 -0.49 10.27
C VAL A 430 13.97 -1.41 10.26
N HIS A 431 14.48 -1.82 11.43
CA HIS A 431 15.55 -2.81 11.51
C HIS A 431 15.11 -4.17 10.94
N SER A 432 13.88 -4.63 11.23
CA SER A 432 13.36 -5.88 10.67
C SER A 432 13.33 -5.89 9.15
N HIS A 433 12.84 -4.80 8.54
CA HIS A 433 12.80 -4.69 7.08
C HIS A 433 14.20 -4.57 6.47
N LEU A 434 15.12 -3.80 7.06
CA LEU A 434 16.52 -3.82 6.61
C LEU A 434 17.15 -5.22 6.74
N GLY A 435 16.87 -5.93 7.84
CA GLY A 435 17.30 -7.32 8.02
C GLY A 435 16.82 -8.22 6.89
N TYR A 436 15.55 -8.07 6.49
CA TYR A 436 14.98 -8.79 5.36
C TYR A 436 15.67 -8.41 4.04
N VAL A 437 15.84 -7.12 3.74
CA VAL A 437 16.55 -6.66 2.52
C VAL A 437 17.97 -7.23 2.46
N ARG A 438 18.74 -7.13 3.55
CA ARG A 438 20.12 -7.64 3.63
C ARG A 438 20.17 -9.15 3.43
N ARG A 439 19.18 -9.88 3.97
CA ARG A 439 19.04 -11.32 3.78
C ARG A 439 18.81 -11.69 2.31
N GLN A 440 17.93 -10.97 1.61
CA GLN A 440 17.67 -11.19 0.18
C GLN A 440 18.91 -10.89 -0.68
N GLN A 441 19.73 -9.93 -0.27
CA GLN A 441 21.02 -9.60 -0.92
C GLN A 441 22.15 -10.58 -0.58
N GLY A 442 21.91 -11.59 0.28
CA GLY A 442 22.94 -12.53 0.75
C GLY A 442 23.91 -11.96 1.79
N ARG A 443 23.68 -10.73 2.27
CA ARG A 443 24.47 -10.06 3.32
C ARG A 443 24.00 -10.53 4.70
N LEU A 444 24.21 -11.81 4.99
CA LEU A 444 23.60 -12.50 6.15
C LEU A 444 24.08 -11.95 7.50
N ASP A 445 25.36 -11.56 7.62
CA ASP A 445 25.90 -11.01 8.88
C ASP A 445 25.25 -9.66 9.24
N GLU A 446 25.06 -8.79 8.25
CA GLU A 446 24.37 -7.51 8.45
C GLU A 446 22.89 -7.73 8.78
N ALA A 447 22.25 -8.70 8.12
CA ALA A 447 20.87 -9.06 8.43
C ALA A 447 20.72 -9.51 9.90
N ILE A 448 21.63 -10.35 10.40
CA ILE A 448 21.65 -10.80 11.79
C ILE A 448 21.76 -9.62 12.77
N GLU A 449 22.62 -8.64 12.49
CA GLU A 449 22.77 -7.47 13.37
C GLU A 449 21.50 -6.62 13.41
N HIS A 450 20.84 -6.45 12.25
CA HIS A 450 19.55 -5.78 12.19
C HIS A 450 18.48 -6.53 12.99
N TYR A 451 18.35 -7.85 12.85
CA TYR A 451 17.38 -8.63 13.63
C TYR A 451 17.70 -8.64 15.13
N ARG A 452 18.98 -8.67 15.51
CA ARG A 452 19.42 -8.54 16.90
C ARG A 452 18.97 -7.20 17.49
N THR A 453 19.20 -6.10 16.78
CA THR A 453 18.78 -4.76 17.22
C THR A 453 17.25 -4.63 17.24
N ALA A 454 16.55 -5.17 16.23
CA ALA A 454 15.09 -5.18 16.20
C ALA A 454 14.53 -5.92 17.42
N SER A 455 15.12 -7.07 17.76
CA SER A 455 14.74 -7.90 18.90
C SER A 455 15.07 -7.25 20.24
N SER A 456 16.14 -6.47 20.38
CA SER A 456 16.42 -5.76 21.63
C SER A 456 15.43 -4.62 21.86
N MET A 457 14.93 -3.99 20.78
CA MET A 457 13.88 -2.98 20.83
C MET A 457 12.49 -3.57 21.10
N ARG A 458 12.21 -4.80 20.64
CA ARG A 458 10.95 -5.51 20.89
C ARG A 458 11.22 -6.96 21.34
N PRO A 459 11.60 -7.19 22.61
CA PRO A 459 11.96 -8.53 23.10
C PRO A 459 10.82 -9.55 23.06
N GLY A 460 9.56 -9.10 23.11
CA GLY A 460 8.36 -9.96 23.05
C GLY A 460 7.91 -10.35 21.64
N ALA A 461 8.73 -10.11 20.62
CA ALA A 461 8.39 -10.33 19.21
C ALA A 461 8.74 -11.74 18.72
N ALA A 462 7.77 -12.65 18.69
CA ALA A 462 8.00 -14.00 18.17
C ALA A 462 8.41 -13.99 16.68
N ASP A 463 7.81 -13.10 15.88
CA ASP A 463 8.11 -12.92 14.46
C ASP A 463 9.58 -12.55 14.20
N LEU A 464 10.17 -11.66 15.00
CA LEU A 464 11.58 -11.30 14.88
C LEU A 464 12.51 -12.48 15.20
N GLN A 465 12.14 -13.34 16.15
CA GLN A 465 12.92 -14.54 16.45
C GLN A 465 12.87 -15.54 15.30
N ILE A 466 11.70 -15.70 14.66
CA ILE A 466 11.54 -16.55 13.47
C ILE A 466 12.43 -16.05 12.34
N ASP A 467 12.35 -14.75 12.02
CA ASP A 467 13.13 -14.17 10.93
C ASP A 467 14.64 -14.22 11.19
N TRP A 468 15.06 -13.97 12.42
CA TRP A 468 16.45 -14.14 12.82
C TRP A 468 16.90 -15.61 12.67
N GLY A 469 16.07 -16.55 13.12
CA GLY A 469 16.32 -17.99 12.94
C GLY A 469 16.43 -18.37 11.47
N ASN A 470 15.60 -17.80 10.60
CA ASN A 470 15.62 -18.04 9.16
C ASN A 470 16.94 -17.61 8.53
N VAL A 471 17.48 -16.44 8.92
CA VAL A 471 18.78 -15.94 8.44
C VAL A 471 19.92 -16.85 8.92
N LEU A 472 19.92 -17.21 10.20
CA LEU A 472 20.92 -18.12 10.77
C LEU A 472 20.90 -19.48 10.08
N ALA A 473 19.71 -20.01 9.81
CA ALA A 473 19.56 -21.26 9.07
C ALA A 473 20.09 -21.12 7.63
N GLN A 474 19.84 -19.99 6.96
CA GLN A 474 20.38 -19.72 5.62
C GLN A 474 21.91 -19.68 5.64
N GLN A 475 22.54 -19.16 6.70
CA GLN A 475 23.98 -19.17 6.91
C GLN A 475 24.55 -20.55 7.29
N GLY A 476 23.69 -21.55 7.54
CA GLY A 476 24.10 -22.89 7.96
C GLY A 476 24.29 -23.04 9.47
N MET A 477 24.05 -22.00 10.26
CA MET A 477 24.11 -22.03 11.72
C MET A 477 22.84 -22.66 12.33
N LEU A 478 22.58 -23.92 12.00
CA LEU A 478 21.32 -24.61 12.31
C LEU A 478 21.03 -24.69 13.82
N GLY A 479 22.06 -24.86 14.67
CA GLY A 479 21.90 -24.87 16.13
C GLY A 479 21.41 -23.52 16.67
N ALA A 480 22.05 -22.42 16.24
CA ALA A 480 21.63 -21.08 16.63
C ALA A 480 20.23 -20.72 16.10
N ALA A 481 19.88 -21.18 14.89
CA ALA A 481 18.54 -21.03 14.34
C ALA A 481 17.48 -21.74 15.21
N ILE A 482 17.76 -22.98 15.63
CA ILE A 482 16.90 -23.76 16.53
C ILE A 482 16.67 -23.02 17.85
N ASP A 483 17.71 -22.40 18.44
CA ASP A 483 17.54 -21.63 19.67
C ASP A 483 16.65 -20.40 19.48
N ARG A 484 16.69 -19.75 18.31
CA ARG A 484 15.76 -18.65 17.99
C ARG A 484 14.32 -19.15 17.82
N TYR A 485 14.09 -20.27 17.15
CA TYR A 485 12.73 -20.83 17.04
C TYR A 485 12.19 -21.30 18.40
N ARG A 486 13.05 -21.79 19.29
CA ARG A 486 12.68 -22.11 20.68
C ARG A 486 12.20 -20.87 21.42
N GLU A 487 12.92 -19.75 21.28
CA GLU A 487 12.49 -18.49 21.88
C GLU A 487 11.19 -17.98 21.25
N ALA A 488 11.02 -18.12 19.93
CA ALA A 488 9.76 -17.79 19.26
C ALA A 488 8.58 -18.58 19.83
N LEU A 489 8.75 -19.89 20.10
CA LEU A 489 7.73 -20.73 20.75
C LEU A 489 7.50 -20.36 22.22
N ARG A 490 8.53 -19.91 22.94
CA ARG A 490 8.35 -19.41 24.31
C ARG A 490 7.46 -18.16 24.33
N LEU A 491 7.60 -17.29 23.33
CA LEU A 491 6.82 -16.07 23.16
C LEU A 491 5.42 -16.33 22.58
N MET A 492 5.30 -17.33 21.70
CA MET A 492 4.06 -17.71 21.02
C MET A 492 3.90 -19.24 21.02
N PRO A 493 3.40 -19.83 22.12
CA PRO A 493 3.31 -21.29 22.27
C PRO A 493 2.40 -21.97 21.24
N ASP A 494 1.33 -21.30 20.82
CA ASP A 494 0.35 -21.82 19.85
C ASP A 494 0.67 -21.40 18.40
N GLY A 495 1.94 -21.10 18.10
CA GLY A 495 2.36 -20.64 16.78
C GLY A 495 2.78 -21.77 15.83
N ALA A 496 2.12 -21.92 14.69
CA ALA A 496 2.50 -22.90 13.67
C ALA A 496 3.86 -22.59 13.01
N ALA A 497 4.12 -21.33 12.70
CA ALA A 497 5.32 -20.90 11.96
C ALA A 497 6.65 -21.26 12.67
N PRO A 498 6.84 -21.01 13.98
CA PRO A 498 8.03 -21.48 14.69
C PRO A 498 8.27 -23.00 14.57
N HIS A 499 7.21 -23.82 14.70
CA HIS A 499 7.32 -25.26 14.53
C HIS A 499 7.75 -25.63 13.10
N TYR A 500 7.14 -25.01 12.09
CA TYR A 500 7.49 -25.23 10.70
C TYR A 500 8.97 -24.91 10.40
N HIS A 501 9.44 -23.73 10.81
CA HIS A 501 10.81 -23.29 10.56
C HIS A 501 11.84 -24.10 11.36
N TRP A 502 11.51 -24.49 12.59
CA TRP A 502 12.32 -25.42 13.37
C TRP A 502 12.42 -26.79 12.67
N GLY A 503 11.29 -27.36 12.23
CA GLY A 503 11.27 -28.60 11.47
C GLY A 503 12.17 -28.55 10.23
N ASN A 504 12.16 -27.43 9.50
CA ASN A 504 13.04 -27.21 8.35
C ASN A 504 14.53 -27.20 8.74
N ALA A 505 14.89 -26.54 9.84
CA ALA A 505 16.26 -26.53 10.34
C ALA A 505 16.72 -27.93 10.80
N LEU A 506 15.86 -28.69 11.48
CA LEU A 506 16.15 -30.07 11.90
C LEU A 506 16.34 -31.01 10.70
N LEU A 507 15.48 -30.90 9.69
CA LEU A 507 15.58 -31.71 8.48
C LEU A 507 16.91 -31.47 7.76
N ARG A 508 17.33 -30.20 7.65
CA ARG A 508 18.65 -29.80 7.10
C ARG A 508 19.81 -30.26 7.98
N ALA A 509 19.60 -30.41 9.29
CA ALA A 509 20.57 -30.98 10.23
C ALA A 509 20.60 -32.52 10.19
N GLY A 510 19.83 -33.18 9.31
CA GLY A 510 19.80 -34.63 9.20
C GLY A 510 18.98 -35.33 10.29
N ARG A 511 18.03 -34.63 10.94
CA ARG A 511 17.19 -35.14 12.04
C ARG A 511 15.71 -35.24 11.62
N PRO A 512 15.35 -36.12 10.66
CA PRO A 512 14.01 -36.16 10.08
C PRO A 512 12.92 -36.59 11.09
N GLU A 513 13.24 -37.44 12.07
CA GLU A 513 12.29 -37.89 13.10
C GLU A 513 11.77 -36.71 13.92
N GLU A 514 12.68 -35.85 14.37
CA GLU A 514 12.34 -34.67 15.15
C GLU A 514 11.67 -33.60 14.29
N ALA A 515 12.11 -33.45 13.03
CA ALA A 515 11.44 -32.57 12.08
C ALA A 515 9.97 -32.95 11.88
N ILE A 516 9.65 -34.25 11.76
CA ILE A 516 8.28 -34.76 11.65
C ILE A 516 7.43 -34.37 12.86
N ALA A 517 7.98 -34.44 14.08
CA ALA A 517 7.25 -34.03 15.28
C ALA A 517 6.86 -32.55 15.23
N HIS A 518 7.77 -31.68 14.82
CA HIS A 518 7.49 -30.25 14.66
C HIS A 518 6.51 -29.97 13.51
N TYR A 519 6.64 -30.61 12.34
CA TYR A 519 5.67 -30.40 11.26
C TYR A 519 4.26 -30.89 11.63
N ARG A 520 4.16 -31.99 12.38
CA ARG A 520 2.87 -32.48 12.89
C ARG A 520 2.22 -31.43 13.77
N GLU A 521 2.98 -30.75 14.62
CA GLU A 521 2.46 -29.69 15.48
C GLU A 521 2.08 -28.44 14.70
N ALA A 522 2.90 -28.01 13.74
CA ALA A 522 2.57 -26.91 12.83
C ALA A 522 1.24 -27.16 12.10
N VAL A 523 1.05 -28.37 11.55
CA VAL A 523 -0.19 -28.79 10.88
C VAL A 523 -1.37 -28.98 11.85
N ARG A 524 -1.11 -29.36 13.11
CA ARG A 524 -2.16 -29.45 14.14
C ARG A 524 -2.72 -28.06 14.44
N ILE A 525 -1.84 -27.06 14.50
CA ILE A 525 -2.19 -25.66 14.78
C ILE A 525 -2.83 -25.01 13.55
N ASP A 526 -2.21 -25.16 12.37
CA ASP A 526 -2.76 -24.70 11.09
C ASP A 526 -2.89 -25.86 10.08
N PRO A 527 -4.07 -26.49 10.00
CA PRO A 527 -4.32 -27.57 9.06
C PRO A 527 -4.28 -27.16 7.59
N THR A 528 -4.30 -25.85 7.30
CA THR A 528 -4.35 -25.30 5.94
C THR A 528 -2.97 -24.92 5.38
N ASP A 529 -1.91 -25.08 6.16
CA ASP A 529 -0.54 -24.83 5.73
C ASP A 529 -0.02 -25.92 4.77
N ALA A 530 -0.17 -25.65 3.47
CA ALA A 530 0.30 -26.53 2.40
C ALA A 530 1.84 -26.72 2.42
N GLU A 531 2.60 -25.73 2.88
CA GLU A 531 4.07 -25.76 2.90
C GLU A 531 4.58 -26.65 4.03
N ALA A 532 3.92 -26.62 5.19
CA ALA A 532 4.16 -27.55 6.28
C ALA A 532 3.81 -29.00 5.90
N GLN A 533 2.67 -29.22 5.23
CA GLN A 533 2.30 -30.56 4.72
C GLN A 533 3.35 -31.11 3.73
N ASN A 534 3.78 -30.28 2.77
CA ASN A 534 4.82 -30.69 1.83
C ASN A 534 6.17 -30.97 2.52
N SER A 535 6.56 -30.15 3.50
CA SER A 535 7.82 -30.33 4.23
C SER A 535 7.80 -31.56 5.13
N TRP A 536 6.62 -31.89 5.69
CA TRP A 536 6.38 -33.15 6.39
C TRP A 536 6.55 -34.34 5.45
N GLY A 537 5.92 -34.29 4.27
CA GLY A 537 6.08 -35.33 3.24
C GLY A 537 7.56 -35.55 2.87
N ARG A 538 8.33 -34.46 2.73
CA ARG A 538 9.77 -34.52 2.45
C ARG A 538 10.56 -35.21 3.56
N ALA A 539 10.23 -34.94 4.82
CA ALA A 539 10.87 -35.60 5.96
C ALA A 539 10.53 -37.11 6.03
N LEU A 540 9.28 -37.49 5.75
CA LEU A 540 8.86 -38.90 5.66
C LEU A 540 9.57 -39.64 4.53
N ALA A 541 9.69 -39.00 3.35
CA ALA A 541 10.43 -39.55 2.22
C ALA A 541 11.90 -39.78 2.58
N GLN A 542 12.55 -38.87 3.31
CA GLN A 542 13.94 -39.07 3.75
C GLN A 542 14.12 -40.28 4.69
N GLN A 543 13.05 -40.71 5.39
CA GLN A 543 13.02 -41.93 6.19
C GLN A 543 12.64 -43.20 5.40
N GLY A 544 12.40 -43.09 4.09
CA GLY A 544 11.90 -44.19 3.27
C GLY A 544 10.41 -44.51 3.43
N LYS A 545 9.64 -43.65 4.12
CA LYS A 545 8.19 -43.81 4.31
C LYS A 545 7.42 -43.21 3.13
N TRP A 546 7.61 -43.81 1.95
CA TRP A 546 7.15 -43.24 0.68
C TRP A 546 5.62 -43.05 0.63
N GLU A 547 4.82 -44.02 1.06
CA GLU A 547 3.35 -43.93 1.00
C GLU A 547 2.79 -42.85 1.95
N GLU A 548 3.36 -42.71 3.15
CA GLU A 548 2.98 -41.63 4.06
C GLU A 548 3.36 -40.26 3.48
N ALA A 549 4.54 -40.15 2.85
CA ALA A 549 4.97 -38.93 2.18
C ALA A 549 4.01 -38.54 1.04
N ILE A 550 3.61 -39.52 0.23
CA ILE A 550 2.64 -39.37 -0.86
C ILE A 550 1.31 -38.81 -0.34
N ALA A 551 0.80 -39.31 0.78
CA ALA A 551 -0.42 -38.80 1.40
C ALA A 551 -0.29 -37.31 1.80
N LYS A 552 0.87 -36.89 2.31
CA LYS A 552 1.14 -35.49 2.66
C LYS A 552 1.27 -34.57 1.46
N TYR A 553 1.93 -35.01 0.38
CA TYR A 553 2.00 -34.23 -0.86
C TYR A 553 0.61 -34.06 -1.50
N ARG A 554 -0.23 -35.11 -1.45
CA ARG A 554 -1.62 -35.03 -1.90
C ARG A 554 -2.41 -33.97 -1.15
N GLU A 555 -2.28 -33.94 0.17
CA GLU A 555 -2.95 -32.93 0.99
C GLU A 555 -2.43 -31.52 0.71
N ALA A 556 -1.11 -31.34 0.58
CA ALA A 556 -0.52 -30.07 0.19
C ALA A 556 -1.10 -29.54 -1.14
N LEU A 557 -1.26 -30.42 -2.14
CA LEU A 557 -1.85 -30.06 -3.44
C LEU A 557 -3.35 -29.78 -3.37
N ARG A 558 -4.08 -30.47 -2.49
CA ARG A 558 -5.50 -30.21 -2.22
C ARG A 558 -5.70 -28.80 -1.64
N LEU A 559 -4.79 -28.39 -0.75
CA LEU A 559 -4.80 -27.07 -0.11
C LEU A 559 -4.34 -25.98 -1.09
N ARG A 560 -3.24 -26.21 -1.80
CA ARG A 560 -2.70 -25.26 -2.79
C ARG A 560 -2.01 -26.02 -3.94
N PRO A 561 -2.60 -26.00 -5.15
CA PRO A 561 -1.93 -26.55 -6.34
C PRO A 561 -0.63 -25.80 -6.65
N HIS A 562 0.51 -26.51 -6.67
CA HIS A 562 1.84 -25.94 -6.97
C HIS A 562 2.77 -27.02 -7.55
N SER A 563 3.79 -26.60 -8.31
CA SER A 563 4.83 -27.49 -8.85
C SER A 563 5.64 -28.27 -7.80
N VAL A 564 6.01 -27.65 -6.67
CA VAL A 564 6.95 -28.24 -5.70
C VAL A 564 6.44 -29.54 -5.06
N PRO A 565 5.18 -29.63 -4.57
CA PRO A 565 4.65 -30.89 -4.08
C PRO A 565 4.55 -31.98 -5.15
N HIS A 566 4.24 -31.63 -6.41
CA HIS A 566 4.26 -32.60 -7.52
C HIS A 566 5.66 -33.16 -7.76
N TYR A 567 6.68 -32.31 -7.77
CA TYR A 567 8.07 -32.73 -7.92
C TYR A 567 8.51 -33.69 -6.79
N ASN A 568 8.21 -33.33 -5.54
CA ASN A 568 8.57 -34.15 -4.37
C ASN A 568 7.83 -35.48 -4.35
N TRP A 569 6.55 -35.50 -4.78
CA TRP A 569 5.78 -36.71 -4.95
C TRP A 569 6.39 -37.60 -6.05
N GLY A 570 6.71 -37.03 -7.21
CA GLY A 570 7.40 -37.75 -8.29
C GLY A 570 8.70 -38.41 -7.82
N ASN A 571 9.50 -37.72 -7.01
CA ASN A 571 10.73 -38.27 -6.43
C ASN A 571 10.46 -39.44 -5.48
N ALA A 572 9.43 -39.34 -4.62
CA ALA A 572 9.04 -40.42 -3.71
C ALA A 572 8.53 -41.66 -4.47
N LEU A 573 7.75 -41.47 -5.55
CA LEU A 573 7.29 -42.56 -6.41
C LEU A 573 8.43 -43.21 -7.18
N PHE A 574 9.37 -42.41 -7.69
CA PHE A 574 10.56 -42.91 -8.37
C PHE A 574 11.40 -43.77 -7.41
N ALA A 575 11.60 -43.32 -6.17
CA ALA A 575 12.30 -44.09 -5.14
C ALA A 575 11.54 -45.38 -4.75
N ALA A 576 10.21 -45.36 -4.80
CA ALA A 576 9.36 -46.53 -4.60
C ALA A 576 9.27 -47.45 -5.84
N GLY A 577 9.94 -47.13 -6.95
CA GLY A 577 9.92 -47.92 -8.19
C GLY A 577 8.66 -47.75 -9.06
N ARG A 578 7.76 -46.83 -8.71
CA ARG A 578 6.50 -46.55 -9.42
C ARG A 578 6.74 -45.53 -10.54
N LEU A 579 7.49 -45.96 -11.56
CA LEU A 579 8.07 -45.08 -12.58
C LEU A 579 7.03 -44.34 -13.44
N GLU A 580 5.97 -45.00 -13.92
CA GLU A 580 4.88 -44.37 -14.69
C GLU A 580 4.21 -43.21 -13.94
N GLU A 581 3.92 -43.42 -12.65
CA GLU A 581 3.27 -42.42 -11.81
C GLU A 581 4.23 -41.26 -11.51
N ALA A 582 5.52 -41.56 -11.29
CA ALA A 582 6.55 -40.53 -11.13
C ALA A 582 6.63 -39.63 -12.38
N ILE A 583 6.61 -40.23 -13.58
CA ILE A 583 6.58 -39.51 -14.86
C ILE A 583 5.37 -38.57 -14.94
N SER A 584 4.18 -39.04 -14.55
CA SER A 584 2.97 -38.20 -14.54
C SER A 584 3.14 -36.94 -13.68
N HIS A 585 3.71 -37.09 -12.48
CA HIS A 585 3.95 -35.96 -11.58
C HIS A 585 5.07 -35.03 -12.05
N TYR A 586 6.13 -35.54 -12.69
CA TYR A 586 7.13 -34.68 -13.31
C TYR A 586 6.55 -33.88 -14.48
N ARG A 587 5.66 -34.49 -15.30
CA ARG A 587 4.93 -33.77 -16.35
C ARG A 587 4.09 -32.63 -15.80
N GLU A 588 3.41 -32.85 -14.68
CA GLU A 588 2.61 -31.80 -14.04
C GLU A 588 3.49 -30.71 -13.44
N THR A 589 4.64 -31.07 -12.86
CA THR A 589 5.64 -30.11 -12.38
C THR A 589 6.06 -29.16 -13.51
N VAL A 590 6.44 -29.69 -14.68
CA VAL A 590 6.90 -28.86 -15.81
C VAL A 590 5.77 -28.14 -16.54
N ARG A 591 4.52 -28.63 -16.42
CA ARG A 591 3.32 -27.91 -16.90
C ARG A 591 3.08 -26.64 -16.09
N ILE A 592 3.30 -26.71 -14.78
CA ILE A 592 3.13 -25.57 -13.85
C ILE A 592 4.36 -24.66 -13.88
N ASP A 593 5.56 -25.25 -13.90
CA ASP A 593 6.85 -24.55 -13.95
C ASP A 593 7.72 -25.08 -15.11
N PRO A 594 7.61 -24.48 -16.31
CA PRO A 594 8.40 -24.88 -17.47
C PRO A 594 9.92 -24.70 -17.32
N ASN A 595 10.38 -24.04 -16.26
CA ASN A 595 11.81 -23.80 -15.99
C ASN A 595 12.38 -24.75 -14.92
N ALA A 596 11.63 -25.77 -14.48
CA ALA A 596 12.09 -26.76 -13.51
C ALA A 596 13.06 -27.78 -14.14
N ALA A 597 14.33 -27.39 -14.34
CA ALA A 597 15.36 -28.24 -14.95
C ALA A 597 15.56 -29.59 -14.23
N GLU A 598 15.45 -29.60 -12.89
CA GLU A 598 15.54 -30.80 -12.06
C GLU A 598 14.42 -31.80 -12.36
N ALA A 599 13.20 -31.32 -12.63
CA ALA A 599 12.07 -32.16 -12.98
C ALA A 599 12.25 -32.82 -14.35
N TYR A 600 12.77 -32.08 -15.34
CA TYR A 600 13.14 -32.64 -16.65
C TYR A 600 14.22 -33.74 -16.52
N ASN A 601 15.25 -33.50 -15.70
CA ASN A 601 16.28 -34.51 -15.46
C ASN A 601 15.70 -35.77 -14.79
N ASN A 602 14.90 -35.64 -13.73
CA ASN A 602 14.35 -36.81 -13.04
C ASN A 602 13.29 -37.54 -13.87
N TRP A 603 12.57 -36.83 -14.74
CA TRP A 603 11.73 -37.45 -15.76
C TRP A 603 12.57 -38.28 -16.74
N GLY A 604 13.67 -37.72 -17.26
CA GLY A 604 14.62 -38.46 -18.10
C GLY A 604 15.13 -39.73 -17.41
N ARG A 605 15.46 -39.65 -16.11
CA ARG A 605 15.90 -40.81 -15.32
C ARG A 605 14.83 -41.89 -15.21
N ALA A 606 13.58 -41.50 -14.96
CA ALA A 606 12.46 -42.43 -14.92
C ALA A 606 12.26 -43.15 -16.27
N LEU A 607 12.35 -42.42 -17.39
CA LEU A 607 12.26 -42.98 -18.73
C LEU A 607 13.44 -43.92 -19.05
N ALA A 608 14.65 -43.54 -18.67
CA ALA A 608 15.85 -44.35 -18.86
C ALA A 608 15.76 -45.69 -18.11
N GLN A 609 15.23 -45.68 -16.87
CA GLN A 609 15.02 -46.90 -16.09
C GLN A 609 13.94 -47.82 -16.68
N GLN A 610 13.02 -47.27 -17.48
CA GLN A 610 12.07 -48.04 -18.30
C GLN A 610 12.65 -48.50 -19.66
N GLY A 611 13.92 -48.17 -19.96
CA GLY A 611 14.54 -48.47 -21.25
C GLY A 611 14.13 -47.52 -22.40
N LYS A 612 13.38 -46.45 -22.12
CA LYS A 612 12.93 -45.45 -23.11
C LYS A 612 14.03 -44.41 -23.36
N TRP A 613 15.17 -44.87 -23.87
CA TRP A 613 16.40 -44.06 -23.98
C TRP A 613 16.24 -42.81 -24.86
N ALA A 614 15.52 -42.89 -25.98
CA ALA A 614 15.31 -41.75 -26.88
C ALA A 614 14.50 -40.62 -26.22
N GLU A 615 13.43 -40.97 -25.49
CA GLU A 615 12.63 -40.01 -24.74
C GLU A 615 13.45 -39.40 -23.58
N ALA A 616 14.24 -40.23 -22.87
CA ALA A 616 15.12 -39.79 -21.80
C ALA A 616 16.13 -38.74 -22.28
N ILE A 617 16.81 -39.00 -23.41
CA ILE A 617 17.75 -38.06 -24.06
C ILE A 617 17.08 -36.70 -24.31
N THR A 618 15.84 -36.71 -24.80
CA THR A 618 15.11 -35.47 -25.08
C THR A 618 14.88 -34.68 -23.80
N ARG A 619 14.46 -35.34 -22.72
CA ARG A 619 14.23 -34.68 -21.43
C ARG A 619 15.51 -34.16 -20.77
N TYR A 620 16.63 -34.87 -20.90
CA TYR A 620 17.93 -34.36 -20.42
C TYR A 620 18.38 -33.11 -21.18
N ARG A 621 18.15 -33.06 -22.50
CA ARG A 621 18.41 -31.86 -23.31
C ARG A 621 17.50 -30.69 -22.90
N ASP A 622 16.23 -30.96 -22.58
CA ASP A 622 15.33 -29.92 -22.03
C ASP A 622 15.88 -29.34 -20.73
N ALA A 623 16.37 -30.19 -19.82
CA ALA A 623 17.02 -29.75 -18.58
C ALA A 623 18.26 -28.89 -18.84
N LEU A 624 19.13 -29.29 -19.76
CA LEU A 624 20.35 -28.55 -20.12
C LEU A 624 20.08 -27.27 -20.91
N ARG A 625 18.98 -27.20 -21.67
CA ARG A 625 18.55 -25.94 -22.32
C ARG A 625 18.17 -24.88 -21.28
N ILE A 626 17.55 -25.30 -20.19
CA ILE A 626 17.15 -24.41 -19.08
C ILE A 626 18.36 -24.09 -18.20
N LYS A 627 19.17 -25.10 -17.88
CA LYS A 627 20.36 -24.98 -17.05
C LYS A 627 21.56 -25.62 -17.77
N PRO A 628 22.29 -24.84 -18.60
CA PRO A 628 23.43 -25.35 -19.37
C PRO A 628 24.50 -26.01 -18.51
N GLU A 629 24.75 -25.46 -17.31
CA GLU A 629 25.67 -26.00 -16.32
C GLU A 629 24.94 -26.89 -15.31
N TYR A 630 24.38 -28.02 -15.79
CA TYR A 630 23.76 -29.02 -14.91
C TYR A 630 24.49 -30.37 -15.00
N PRO A 631 25.49 -30.61 -14.12
CA PRO A 631 26.34 -31.80 -14.20
C PRO A 631 25.58 -33.12 -14.20
N LEU A 632 24.55 -33.26 -13.34
CA LEU A 632 23.74 -34.48 -13.29
C LEU A 632 23.02 -34.75 -14.62
N ALA A 633 22.44 -33.72 -15.25
CA ALA A 633 21.76 -33.89 -16.53
C ALA A 633 22.74 -34.20 -17.67
N SER A 634 23.93 -33.59 -17.66
CA SER A 634 25.00 -33.91 -18.62
C SER A 634 25.45 -35.36 -18.49
N SER A 635 25.80 -35.81 -17.28
CA SER A 635 26.23 -37.20 -17.06
C SER A 635 25.15 -38.22 -17.41
N ASN A 636 23.89 -37.93 -17.08
CA ASN A 636 22.77 -38.80 -17.43
C ASN A 636 22.52 -38.83 -18.96
N LEU A 637 22.72 -37.70 -19.65
CA LEU A 637 22.62 -37.64 -21.11
C LEU A 637 23.70 -38.48 -21.78
N ASP A 638 24.96 -38.34 -21.35
CA ASP A 638 26.08 -39.10 -21.90
C ASP A 638 25.87 -40.61 -21.73
N GLN A 639 25.41 -41.01 -20.53
CA GLN A 639 25.07 -42.40 -20.24
C GLN A 639 23.94 -42.91 -21.16
N ALA A 640 22.89 -42.11 -21.34
CA ALA A 640 21.76 -42.49 -22.18
C ALA A 640 22.14 -42.58 -23.67
N LEU A 641 23.00 -41.69 -24.16
CA LEU A 641 23.53 -41.72 -25.53
C LEU A 641 24.38 -42.98 -25.77
N SER A 642 25.28 -43.31 -24.83
CA SER A 642 26.09 -44.53 -24.92
C SER A 642 25.22 -45.80 -24.94
N ARG A 643 24.17 -45.85 -24.13
CA ARG A 643 23.25 -47.00 -24.09
C ARG A 643 22.36 -47.10 -25.32
N ALA A 644 21.90 -45.96 -25.86
CA ALA A 644 21.13 -45.93 -27.09
C ALA A 644 21.95 -46.41 -28.30
N GLY A 645 23.26 -46.15 -28.32
CA GLY A 645 24.18 -46.64 -29.36
C GLY A 645 24.56 -48.13 -29.26
N GLN A 646 24.25 -48.82 -28.16
CA GLN A 646 24.56 -50.24 -27.92
C GLN A 646 23.32 -51.17 -28.00
N ALA A 647 22.12 -50.63 -28.26
CA ALA A 647 20.92 -51.46 -28.40
C ALA A 647 21.03 -52.30 -29.69
N PRO A 648 20.93 -53.65 -29.63
CA PRO A 648 20.89 -54.46 -30.84
C PRO A 648 19.61 -54.07 -31.60
N THR A 649 19.76 -53.67 -32.85
CA THR A 649 18.66 -53.66 -33.82
C THR A 649 18.07 -55.07 -33.82
N ARG A 650 16.92 -55.24 -33.17
CA ARG A 650 16.10 -56.45 -33.30
C ARG A 650 15.30 -56.38 -34.59
#